data_AF-A0A921EA73-F1
#
_entry.id   AF-A0A921EA73-F1
#
_cell.length_a   1.000
_cell.length_b   1.000
_cell.length_c   1.000
_cell.angle_alpha   90.00
_cell.angle_beta   90.00
_cell.angle_gamma   90.00
#
_symmetry.space_group_name_H-M   'P 1'
#
loop_
_entity.id
_entity.type
_entity.pdbx_description
1 polymer ?
#
loop_
_entity_poly.entity_id
_entity_poly.type
_entity_poly.pdbx_seq_one_letter_code
_entity_poly.pdbx_strand_id
1 'polypeptide(L)'
;MKKLIVLLSAVIAVVQIGRSATFDVKVPEGTKKCYVCGKFNGWSAVDAVAMTMVDTDRFKLELPDVSESDVANGFKYLCGRDWAYVEKSASGGEIDNRTVTGSPDVVGSWASVPQWEVETLEMVLNGISRQVRVYLPEGYDESSEAYPVMYYNTVQQRYNNAGADDDRGDDFFGSVSWNAHETMEALRSEGVSPYIMVEVSSFLPENTVDYNEDFEGTGCADEWLTAFVGELMPAINSRYRVADEAATIVGADYGALFGLYTAISRPDLFGRCVAMSPMLWINPGTFDELAASASERTAAQYFYLSSGSLEPGWMTQGVSSLADALGGISGAVVHNVVFEGAAHDDEDWGASFGNILRAMADGSSPSAKVNAVRSKAVSRAAADFASSVYTLYAGEDADNMQRIGTLAYTEDFRKQGSSTAVKAYVITNDIAASLKSKYYWNVACGEDASAGWLLADNKSIGFSSKKDEISWHNVAVLEDGTTANVAAHSKGFKVVTATSSTAMTRGEAHLQTATVKFPGADKSFSVHYGSVNSASDMGAISAVCNVSDNCVEAVVTYDFNLNKVTVEETAFGQSLDDVVVESFTAVPAVCSVGQDVAVSLVLDGSCGVEISCQRDFAEDVPVDVRRGSDGSYEMTLSGVKEGIYTFMVDLVNGSNRLDGAAEINVRVLSSSTSSASTLLTVNPYRSVDWSSIGRYKANFHTHTSQSFDTKFTTTEVVDRYRAAGYSILSLTDHDANSYPWNMFSLYNPAAEDRDPWSMGMLAVPGVELSKDRRNSWSEKTGGEFNHHNDFFTGRKGQEFMSLRESYAYTQAIGGMQIINHPGQYWNLSTTYTPGAKNSPEWHAENFRLYDSLIGLEVYNQGNRRPNDRILWDQVLTLTMPERPVWGYSCDDTHTAEQYFRNYEFMLMPELTIDALKEAMREGQLVISYEYTGSGENKAPAVTSIDVDESRSLITVVSDDADMIEWISSTHQEQSGVASSRKSTVVGIGKTFDYSGFQGSYVRARLTNKYGETAIQPFGFVADGQSSVDDVRSTTPGVEFSVALAQDASTAVVTCSEPMTRISFVNAAGVVAKTVECGADCEVSVNVDNLAHGAYVIVGATERAAYTAKLMLP
;
A
#
# COMPACT_ATOMS: atom_id res chain seq x y z
N MET A 1 -42.10 30.45 73.06
CA MET A 1 -41.40 29.22 73.50
C MET A 1 -40.33 28.97 72.44
N LYS A 2 -39.05 29.30 72.74
CA LYS A 2 -38.01 28.39 73.27
C LYS A 2 -37.67 27.25 72.27
N LYS A 3 -36.47 27.09 71.73
CA LYS A 3 -35.21 27.87 71.55
C LYS A 3 -34.21 26.88 70.89
N LEU A 4 -33.33 27.39 70.01
CA LEU A 4 -31.90 27.03 69.82
C LEU A 4 -31.45 25.59 70.18
N ILE A 5 -30.99 24.74 69.24
CA ILE A 5 -29.69 24.78 68.52
C ILE A 5 -28.47 25.01 69.43
N VAL A 6 -27.43 24.18 69.22
CA VAL A 6 -26.00 24.28 69.66
C VAL A 6 -25.53 23.34 70.81
N LEU A 7 -24.45 22.59 70.53
CA LEU A 7 -23.48 21.89 71.41
C LEU A 7 -23.93 20.69 72.31
N LEU A 8 -23.64 19.45 71.87
CA LEU A 8 -22.51 18.60 72.35
C LEU A 8 -22.58 17.18 71.75
N SER A 9 -21.59 16.80 70.92
CA SER A 9 -21.15 15.42 70.62
C SER A 9 -19.90 15.54 69.74
N ALA A 10 -18.78 15.93 70.35
CA ALA A 10 -17.55 16.23 69.64
C ALA A 10 -16.70 14.98 69.39
N VAL A 11 -16.33 14.78 68.12
CA VAL A 11 -15.03 14.27 67.68
C VAL A 11 -14.52 13.00 68.39
N ILE A 12 -14.93 11.84 67.84
CA ILE A 12 -13.91 10.84 67.49
C ILE A 12 -13.61 11.07 66.01
N ALA A 13 -12.65 11.95 65.74
CA ALA A 13 -11.94 11.88 64.48
C ALA A 13 -11.14 10.58 64.54
N VAL A 14 -11.64 9.55 63.85
CA VAL A 14 -10.73 8.52 63.35
C VAL A 14 -9.81 9.28 62.40
N VAL A 15 -8.58 9.53 62.83
CA VAL A 15 -7.51 9.91 61.92
C VAL A 15 -7.34 8.69 61.03
N GLN A 16 -8.00 8.72 59.87
CA GLN A 16 -7.62 7.92 58.74
C GLN A 16 -6.22 8.41 58.39
N ILE A 17 -5.21 7.70 58.90
CA ILE A 17 -3.82 7.92 58.49
C ILE A 17 -3.84 7.59 57.00
N GLY A 18 -3.77 8.63 56.17
CA GLY A 18 -3.69 8.48 54.73
C GLY A 18 -2.53 7.55 54.42
N ARG A 19 -2.78 6.49 53.66
CA ARG A 19 -1.71 5.64 53.16
C ARG A 19 -1.04 6.40 52.04
N SER A 20 0.12 6.98 52.32
CA SER A 20 0.98 7.58 51.32
C SER A 20 2.19 6.68 51.06
N ALA A 21 2.52 6.49 49.78
CA ALA A 21 3.79 5.89 49.38
C ALA A 21 4.81 7.02 49.17
N THR A 22 5.99 6.89 49.78
CA THR A 22 7.09 7.84 49.55
C THR A 22 8.07 7.24 48.56
N PHE A 23 8.15 7.83 47.37
CA PHE A 23 9.16 7.53 46.37
C PHE A 23 10.30 8.54 46.52
N ASP A 24 11.53 8.06 46.70
CA ASP A 24 12.71 8.88 46.96
C ASP A 24 13.84 8.25 46.14
N VAL A 25 14.36 8.97 45.14
CA VAL A 25 15.23 8.40 44.10
C VAL A 25 16.40 9.31 43.77
N LYS A 26 17.59 8.71 43.68
CA LYS A 26 18.79 9.33 43.12
C LYS A 26 18.94 8.93 41.66
N VAL A 27 19.23 9.90 40.81
CA VAL A 27 19.23 9.78 39.34
C VAL A 27 20.58 10.19 38.75
N PRO A 28 20.86 9.88 37.47
CA PRO A 28 22.04 10.37 36.77
C PRO A 28 22.11 11.90 36.72
N GLU A 29 23.34 12.43 36.73
CA GLU A 29 23.63 13.86 36.57
C GLU A 29 23.02 14.41 35.26
N GLY A 30 22.51 15.64 35.28
CA GLY A 30 21.82 16.27 34.15
C GLY A 30 20.31 15.95 34.02
N THR A 31 19.75 15.04 34.82
CA THR A 31 18.32 14.71 34.79
C THR A 31 17.45 15.90 35.25
N LYS A 32 16.70 16.52 34.32
CA LYS A 32 15.88 17.72 34.61
C LYS A 32 14.53 17.38 35.29
N LYS A 33 13.86 16.28 34.89
CA LYS A 33 12.57 15.84 35.45
C LYS A 33 12.62 14.33 35.76
N CYS A 34 11.80 13.88 36.71
CA CYS A 34 11.65 12.46 37.04
C CYS A 34 10.18 12.16 37.34
N TYR A 35 9.71 10.99 36.91
CA TYR A 35 8.35 10.50 37.08
C TYR A 35 8.36 9.11 37.69
N VAL A 36 7.25 8.71 38.31
CA VAL A 36 7.00 7.33 38.73
C VAL A 36 5.73 6.79 38.07
N CYS A 37 5.83 5.58 37.51
CA CYS A 37 4.75 4.82 36.88
C CYS A 37 4.67 3.44 37.53
N GLY A 38 3.49 2.85 37.66
CA GLY A 38 3.34 1.53 38.26
C GLY A 38 1.90 1.04 38.28
N LYS A 39 1.61 0.02 39.09
CA LYS A 39 0.25 -0.55 39.11
C LYS A 39 -0.83 0.47 39.52
N PHE A 40 -0.48 1.43 40.38
CA PHE A 40 -1.39 2.47 40.89
C PHE A 40 -1.87 3.49 39.83
N ASN A 41 -1.13 3.70 38.74
CA ASN A 41 -1.59 4.48 37.59
C ASN A 41 -1.86 3.60 36.34
N GLY A 42 -2.10 2.30 36.55
CA GLY A 42 -2.44 1.37 35.48
C GLY A 42 -1.29 1.01 34.53
N TRP A 43 -0.04 1.33 34.88
CA TRP A 43 1.14 1.25 34.00
C TRP A 43 1.12 2.19 32.78
N SER A 44 0.36 3.29 32.85
CA SER A 44 0.41 4.35 31.84
C SER A 44 1.65 5.24 32.05
N ALA A 45 2.58 5.25 31.08
CA ALA A 45 3.74 6.15 31.10
C ALA A 45 3.33 7.62 30.84
N VAL A 46 2.30 7.84 30.02
CA VAL A 46 1.73 9.17 29.74
C VAL A 46 1.15 9.80 31.01
N ASP A 47 0.49 8.99 31.85
CA ASP A 47 -0.05 9.40 33.15
C ASP A 47 0.96 9.19 34.31
N ALA A 48 2.26 9.12 34.02
CA ALA A 48 3.28 8.97 35.07
C ALA A 48 3.34 10.21 35.98
N VAL A 49 3.39 9.97 37.29
CA VAL A 49 3.26 11.04 38.29
C VAL A 49 4.60 11.74 38.45
N ALA A 50 4.61 13.06 38.28
CA ALA A 50 5.83 13.88 38.39
C ALA A 50 6.35 13.91 39.83
N MET A 51 7.67 13.81 39.97
CA MET A 51 8.37 13.91 41.25
C MET A 51 9.03 15.28 41.39
N THR A 52 9.18 15.77 42.61
CA THR A 52 9.81 17.06 42.90
C THR A 52 11.32 16.88 43.07
N MET A 53 12.14 17.68 42.38
CA MET A 53 13.58 17.73 42.61
C MET A 53 13.86 18.29 44.01
N VAL A 54 14.70 17.61 44.80
CA VAL A 54 15.04 17.97 46.18
C VAL A 54 16.55 18.18 46.40
N ASP A 55 17.38 17.76 45.44
CA ASP A 55 18.81 18.01 45.35
C ASP A 55 19.23 17.89 43.87
N THR A 56 20.46 18.26 43.51
CA THR A 56 20.94 18.30 42.11
C THR A 56 20.85 16.98 41.35
N ASP A 57 20.79 15.85 42.06
CA ASP A 57 20.68 14.51 41.50
C ASP A 57 19.59 13.65 42.19
N ARG A 58 18.61 14.29 42.85
CA ARG A 58 17.63 13.57 43.68
C ARG A 58 16.20 14.12 43.55
N PHE A 59 15.26 13.21 43.40
CA PHE A 59 13.83 13.49 43.30
C PHE A 59 13.04 12.79 44.40
N LYS A 60 11.93 13.40 44.82
CA LYS A 60 11.05 12.87 45.85
C LYS A 60 9.58 13.14 45.55
N LEU A 61 8.72 12.18 45.86
CA LEU A 61 7.27 12.28 45.78
C LEU A 61 6.64 11.57 46.98
N GLU A 62 5.70 12.23 47.64
CA GLU A 62 4.75 11.57 48.53
C GLU A 62 3.41 11.47 47.79
N LEU A 63 3.01 10.24 47.44
CA LEU A 63 1.81 9.99 46.65
C LEU A 63 0.68 9.49 47.59
N PRO A 64 -0.34 10.31 47.88
CA PRO A 64 -1.47 9.89 48.70
C PRO A 64 -2.30 8.80 47.99
N ASP A 65 -3.00 8.01 48.80
CA ASP A 65 -3.91 6.93 48.38
C ASP A 65 -3.26 5.74 47.62
N VAL A 66 -1.93 5.66 47.62
CA VAL A 66 -1.16 4.49 47.15
C VAL A 66 -0.77 3.62 48.35
N SER A 67 -1.16 2.35 48.35
CA SER A 67 -0.84 1.42 49.44
C SER A 67 0.44 0.64 49.18
N GLU A 68 1.02 0.06 50.25
CA GLU A 68 2.13 -0.90 50.14
C GLU A 68 1.82 -2.08 49.20
N SER A 69 0.54 -2.46 49.07
CA SER A 69 0.13 -3.52 48.14
C SER A 69 0.17 -3.07 46.68
N ASP A 70 -0.02 -1.78 46.41
CA ASP A 70 0.04 -1.24 45.04
C ASP A 70 1.49 -1.06 44.60
N VAL A 71 2.37 -0.68 45.53
CA VAL A 71 3.83 -0.69 45.36
C VAL A 71 4.34 -2.12 45.13
N ALA A 72 3.86 -3.11 45.91
CA ALA A 72 4.22 -4.52 45.76
C ALA A 72 3.81 -5.13 44.41
N ASN A 73 2.81 -4.55 43.73
CA ASN A 73 2.40 -4.94 42.37
C ASN A 73 3.27 -4.33 41.26
N GLY A 74 4.30 -3.55 41.62
CA GLY A 74 5.34 -3.08 40.73
C GLY A 74 5.23 -1.60 40.34
N PHE A 75 6.39 -0.95 40.24
CA PHE A 75 6.58 0.39 39.69
C PHE A 75 7.97 0.53 39.01
N LYS A 76 8.16 1.64 38.29
CA LYS A 76 9.40 2.06 37.65
C LYS A 76 9.54 3.59 37.66
N TYR A 77 10.77 4.06 37.64
CA TYR A 77 11.11 5.47 37.40
C TYR A 77 11.34 5.75 35.91
N LEU A 78 11.02 6.96 35.47
CA LEU A 78 11.26 7.47 34.12
C LEU A 78 11.74 8.92 34.16
N CYS A 79 12.57 9.36 33.23
CA CYS A 79 12.87 10.79 33.06
C CYS A 79 11.87 11.49 32.10
N GLY A 80 11.23 10.77 31.19
CA GLY A 80 10.12 11.27 30.36
C GLY A 80 8.83 10.49 30.57
N ARG A 81 7.72 10.96 29.96
CA ARG A 81 6.39 10.31 30.03
C ARG A 81 6.17 9.25 28.96
N ASP A 82 7.24 8.54 28.61
CA ASP A 82 7.25 7.42 27.67
C ASP A 82 8.25 6.34 28.15
N TRP A 83 8.00 5.09 27.79
CA TRP A 83 8.87 3.96 28.13
C TRP A 83 10.26 4.03 27.49
N ALA A 84 10.45 4.83 26.43
CA ALA A 84 11.76 5.20 25.87
C ALA A 84 12.69 5.90 26.88
N TYR A 85 12.15 6.42 27.99
CA TYR A 85 12.88 7.17 29.01
C TYR A 85 12.98 6.44 30.37
N VAL A 86 12.73 5.13 30.36
CA VAL A 86 12.68 4.30 31.57
C VAL A 86 14.05 4.07 32.21
N GLU A 87 14.07 3.84 33.51
CA GLU A 87 15.29 3.48 34.26
C GLU A 87 15.98 2.19 33.75
N LYS A 88 17.32 2.23 33.75
CA LYS A 88 18.23 1.12 33.44
C LYS A 88 19.32 1.01 34.51
N SER A 89 20.05 -0.11 34.48
CA SER A 89 21.21 -0.33 35.33
C SER A 89 22.37 0.62 34.97
N ALA A 90 23.42 0.68 35.79
CA ALA A 90 24.58 1.53 35.50
C ALA A 90 25.36 1.13 34.23
N SER A 91 25.05 -0.03 33.64
CA SER A 91 25.61 -0.50 32.36
C SER A 91 24.59 -0.50 31.22
N GLY A 92 23.47 0.24 31.34
CA GLY A 92 22.41 0.32 30.33
C GLY A 92 21.50 -0.91 30.24
N GLY A 93 21.68 -1.92 31.09
CA GLY A 93 20.88 -3.14 31.08
C GLY A 93 19.49 -2.96 31.72
N GLU A 94 18.54 -3.81 31.34
CA GLU A 94 17.21 -3.84 31.95
C GLU A 94 17.27 -4.05 33.47
N ILE A 95 16.30 -3.45 34.17
CA ILE A 95 15.99 -3.72 35.57
C ILE A 95 14.57 -4.28 35.62
N ASP A 96 14.30 -5.25 36.49
CA ASP A 96 12.93 -5.70 36.79
C ASP A 96 12.04 -4.56 37.35
N ASN A 97 10.74 -4.81 37.47
CA ASN A 97 9.84 -3.88 38.16
C ASN A 97 10.21 -3.79 39.65
N ARG A 98 10.35 -2.57 40.19
CA ARG A 98 10.57 -2.35 41.62
C ARG A 98 9.29 -2.68 42.37
N THR A 99 9.37 -3.45 43.46
CA THR A 99 8.22 -3.86 44.28
C THR A 99 8.26 -3.30 45.70
N VAL A 100 9.29 -2.51 46.03
CA VAL A 100 9.48 -1.81 47.31
C VAL A 100 10.17 -0.48 47.01
N THR A 101 9.76 0.61 47.67
CA THR A 101 10.40 1.93 47.56
C THR A 101 11.72 1.98 48.31
N GLY A 102 12.78 2.45 47.66
CA GLY A 102 14.07 2.76 48.29
C GLY A 102 14.05 4.06 49.09
N SER A 103 15.15 4.33 49.79
CA SER A 103 15.34 5.56 50.57
C SER A 103 16.83 5.99 50.60
N PRO A 104 17.38 6.47 49.47
CA PRO A 104 16.75 6.54 48.15
C PRO A 104 16.90 5.24 47.34
N ASP A 105 16.02 5.03 46.36
CA ASP A 105 16.30 4.22 45.18
C ASP A 105 17.45 4.83 44.37
N VAL A 106 18.11 4.03 43.52
CA VAL A 106 19.14 4.52 42.59
C VAL A 106 18.79 4.06 41.18
N VAL A 107 18.68 5.02 40.26
CA VAL A 107 18.65 4.79 38.80
C VAL A 107 20.10 4.85 38.30
N GLY A 108 20.55 3.82 37.59
CA GLY A 108 21.94 3.73 37.14
C GLY A 108 22.20 4.46 35.83
N SER A 109 21.25 4.40 34.90
CA SER A 109 21.18 5.20 33.68
C SER A 109 19.72 5.29 33.21
N TRP A 110 19.44 6.13 32.22
CA TRP A 110 18.16 6.16 31.51
C TRP A 110 18.29 5.45 30.16
N ALA A 111 17.19 4.88 29.66
CA ALA A 111 17.15 4.26 28.33
C ALA A 111 17.41 5.27 27.20
N SER A 112 16.84 6.46 27.35
CA SER A 112 17.09 7.69 26.60
C SER A 112 16.78 8.86 27.55
N VAL A 113 17.06 10.09 27.15
CA VAL A 113 16.72 11.32 27.90
C VAL A 113 15.90 12.23 26.96
N PRO A 114 14.77 12.81 27.41
CA PRO A 114 14.03 13.77 26.59
C PRO A 114 14.89 14.99 26.25
N GLN A 115 14.71 15.55 25.06
CA GLN A 115 15.03 16.97 24.83
C GLN A 115 14.07 17.79 25.70
N TRP A 116 14.57 18.50 26.71
CA TRP A 116 13.71 19.12 27.73
C TRP A 116 13.23 20.51 27.34
N GLU A 117 13.97 21.10 26.42
CA GLU A 117 13.91 22.48 25.93
C GLU A 117 13.02 22.62 24.67
N VAL A 118 12.55 21.50 24.11
CA VAL A 118 11.64 21.42 22.95
C VAL A 118 10.26 20.92 23.39
N GLU A 119 9.21 21.70 23.12
CA GLU A 119 7.81 21.36 23.35
C GLU A 119 7.13 20.97 22.02
N THR A 120 6.44 19.82 21.98
CA THR A 120 5.59 19.43 20.84
C THR A 120 4.13 19.75 21.12
N LEU A 121 3.50 20.49 20.21
CA LEU A 121 2.08 20.86 20.23
C LEU A 121 1.34 20.15 19.09
N GLU A 122 0.14 19.64 19.36
CA GLU A 122 -0.81 19.21 18.33
C GLU A 122 -1.73 20.39 17.98
N MET A 123 -1.80 20.75 16.71
CA MET A 123 -2.57 21.90 16.22
C MET A 123 -3.31 21.57 14.91
N VAL A 124 -4.54 22.04 14.76
CA VAL A 124 -5.23 22.02 13.47
C VAL A 124 -4.88 23.29 12.71
N LEU A 125 -4.21 23.14 11.56
CA LEU A 125 -3.77 24.22 10.68
C LEU A 125 -4.23 23.92 9.25
N ASN A 126 -4.91 24.87 8.60
CA ASN A 126 -5.54 24.69 7.29
C ASN A 126 -6.52 23.47 7.27
N GLY A 127 -7.21 23.22 8.39
CA GLY A 127 -8.09 22.07 8.56
C GLY A 127 -7.40 20.71 8.80
N ILE A 128 -6.07 20.66 8.83
CA ILE A 128 -5.27 19.42 8.98
C ILE A 128 -4.58 19.40 10.35
N SER A 129 -4.60 18.27 11.07
CA SER A 129 -3.88 18.12 12.34
C SER A 129 -2.38 17.96 12.09
N ARG A 130 -1.57 18.75 12.79
CA ARG A 130 -0.11 18.81 12.62
C ARG A 130 0.59 18.92 13.97
N GLN A 131 1.80 18.37 14.03
CA GLN A 131 2.74 18.66 15.09
C GLN A 131 3.50 19.96 14.81
N VAL A 132 3.56 20.81 15.83
CA VAL A 132 4.36 22.04 15.85
C VAL A 132 5.36 21.90 16.99
N ARG A 133 6.66 21.93 16.66
CA ARG A 133 7.75 21.80 17.65
C ARG A 133 8.29 23.18 18.00
N VAL A 134 8.45 23.48 19.28
CA VAL A 134 8.85 24.81 19.78
C VAL A 134 10.00 24.68 20.76
N TYR A 135 11.16 25.25 20.43
CA TYR A 135 12.28 25.43 21.35
C TYR A 135 12.21 26.80 22.04
N LEU A 136 12.51 26.80 23.35
CA LEU A 136 12.62 27.99 24.17
C LEU A 136 14.06 28.18 24.68
N PRO A 137 14.63 29.39 24.61
CA PRO A 137 16.00 29.67 25.08
C PRO A 137 16.26 29.29 26.55
N GLU A 138 17.48 28.85 26.87
CA GLU A 138 17.85 28.58 28.26
C GLU A 138 17.70 29.85 29.13
N GLY A 139 17.02 29.70 30.26
CA GLY A 139 16.68 30.80 31.17
C GLY A 139 15.38 31.52 30.81
N TYR A 140 14.64 31.09 29.77
CA TYR A 140 13.34 31.67 29.40
C TYR A 140 12.40 31.77 30.61
N ASP A 141 12.14 30.67 31.33
CA ASP A 141 11.25 30.66 32.51
C ASP A 141 11.75 31.48 33.71
N GLU A 142 13.05 31.80 33.76
CA GLU A 142 13.67 32.64 34.79
C GLU A 142 13.62 34.14 34.42
N SER A 143 13.24 34.45 33.17
CA SER A 143 13.21 35.81 32.60
C SER A 143 11.79 36.27 32.26
N SER A 144 11.60 37.59 32.27
CA SER A 144 10.38 38.26 31.75
C SER A 144 10.60 38.88 30.37
N GLU A 145 11.76 38.64 29.76
CA GLU A 145 12.11 39.07 28.42
C GLU A 145 11.22 38.40 27.36
N ALA A 146 11.10 39.09 26.22
CA ALA A 146 10.42 38.62 25.02
C ALA A 146 11.44 38.50 23.89
N TYR A 147 11.33 37.45 23.09
CA TYR A 147 12.38 36.99 22.17
C TYR A 147 11.90 37.05 20.71
N PRO A 148 12.79 37.31 19.74
CA PRO A 148 12.47 37.14 18.33
C PRO A 148 12.04 35.70 18.04
N VAL A 149 11.12 35.52 17.09
CA VAL A 149 10.71 34.19 16.62
C VAL A 149 11.33 33.90 15.27
N MET A 150 11.81 32.66 15.16
CA MET A 150 12.26 32.03 13.94
C MET A 150 11.32 30.88 13.63
N TYR A 151 10.67 30.92 12.47
CA TYR A 151 9.87 29.82 11.96
C TYR A 151 10.69 29.01 10.95
N TYR A 152 10.76 27.70 11.12
CA TYR A 152 11.20 26.74 10.12
C TYR A 152 9.95 26.07 9.53
N ASN A 153 9.73 26.29 8.23
CA ASN A 153 8.67 25.62 7.49
C ASN A 153 9.30 24.48 6.70
N THR A 154 9.35 23.29 7.31
CA THR A 154 9.80 22.08 6.59
C THR A 154 8.70 21.60 5.65
N VAL A 155 9.10 20.93 4.57
CA VAL A 155 8.17 20.10 3.79
C VAL A 155 8.21 18.71 4.37
N GLN A 156 7.05 18.06 4.52
CA GLN A 156 7.02 16.66 4.93
C GLN A 156 7.57 15.77 3.81
N GLN A 157 8.89 15.66 3.69
CA GLN A 157 9.56 14.86 2.67
C GLN A 157 9.78 13.43 3.17
N ARG A 158 8.72 12.61 3.18
CA ARG A 158 8.89 11.17 3.45
C ARG A 158 9.48 10.42 2.25
N TYR A 159 10.75 10.71 1.94
CA TYR A 159 11.68 9.65 1.56
C TYR A 159 11.64 8.55 2.64
N ASN A 160 11.90 7.30 2.28
CA ASN A 160 11.41 6.12 3.04
C ASN A 160 11.89 6.00 4.50
N ASN A 161 12.84 6.84 4.91
CA ASN A 161 13.40 6.90 6.24
C ASN A 161 12.87 8.12 7.08
N ALA A 162 12.45 9.24 6.46
CA ALA A 162 12.30 10.53 7.17
C ALA A 162 11.28 10.49 8.32
N GLY A 163 11.75 10.84 9.52
CA GLY A 163 10.96 10.78 10.76
C GLY A 163 10.97 9.44 11.49
N ALA A 164 11.81 8.47 11.07
CA ALA A 164 12.25 7.40 11.97
C ALA A 164 13.43 7.89 12.83
N ASP A 165 13.58 7.40 14.07
CA ASP A 165 14.72 7.75 14.96
C ASP A 165 16.10 7.36 14.38
N ASP A 166 16.13 6.55 13.31
CA ASP A 166 17.32 6.19 12.55
C ASP A 166 17.50 6.96 11.24
N ASP A 167 16.54 7.82 10.85
CA ASP A 167 16.76 8.83 9.80
C ASP A 167 16.95 10.23 10.34
N ARG A 168 17.68 11.03 9.56
CA ARG A 168 18.39 12.19 10.05
C ARG A 168 18.18 13.43 9.18
N GLY A 169 17.45 13.31 8.08
CA GLY A 169 17.39 14.29 7.00
C GLY A 169 16.12 15.14 6.94
N ASP A 170 15.68 15.73 8.06
CA ASP A 170 14.65 16.80 8.07
C ASP A 170 14.43 17.44 9.46
N ASP A 171 15.12 16.98 10.51
CA ASP A 171 14.83 17.34 11.90
C ASP A 171 15.56 18.63 12.33
N PHE A 172 14.84 19.75 12.39
CA PHE A 172 15.40 21.05 12.81
C PHE A 172 16.03 21.01 14.21
N PHE A 173 15.52 20.16 15.09
CA PHE A 173 16.02 19.95 16.45
C PHE A 173 16.84 18.65 16.61
N GLY A 174 17.13 17.95 15.51
CA GLY A 174 17.85 16.68 15.52
C GLY A 174 19.34 16.86 15.70
N SER A 175 19.93 16.20 16.70
CA SER A 175 21.38 16.26 17.00
C SER A 175 22.28 15.60 15.94
N VAL A 176 21.66 14.95 14.97
CA VAL A 176 22.25 14.25 13.83
C VAL A 176 21.86 14.90 12.49
N SER A 177 21.25 16.08 12.57
CA SER A 177 20.66 16.86 11.49
C SER A 177 21.07 18.33 11.70
N TRP A 178 20.12 19.27 11.67
CA TRP A 178 20.36 20.70 11.87
C TRP A 178 20.90 21.07 13.25
N ASN A 179 20.47 20.36 14.29
CA ASN A 179 20.79 20.63 15.68
C ASN A 179 20.65 22.12 16.06
N ALA A 180 19.59 22.79 15.58
CA ALA A 180 19.49 24.24 15.56
C ALA A 180 19.47 24.87 16.95
N HIS A 181 18.76 24.24 17.90
CA HIS A 181 18.67 24.67 19.30
C HIS A 181 20.02 24.64 20.04
N GLU A 182 20.78 23.54 19.99
CA GLU A 182 22.13 23.47 20.57
C GLU A 182 23.12 24.43 19.89
N THR A 183 22.98 24.61 18.57
CA THR A 183 23.76 25.62 17.82
C THR A 183 23.45 27.03 18.32
N MET A 184 22.17 27.34 18.60
CA MET A 184 21.74 28.59 19.20
C MET A 184 22.26 28.76 20.63
N GLU A 185 22.26 27.72 21.45
CA GLU A 185 22.80 27.76 22.81
C GLU A 185 24.31 28.00 22.84
N ALA A 186 25.06 27.33 21.96
CA ALA A 186 26.49 27.58 21.78
C ALA A 186 26.75 29.05 21.40
N LEU A 187 25.99 29.59 20.44
CA LEU A 187 26.07 31.01 20.03
C LEU A 187 25.61 31.98 21.12
N ARG A 188 24.61 31.63 21.94
CA ARG A 188 24.20 32.43 23.10
C ARG A 188 25.33 32.51 24.13
N SER A 189 26.10 31.44 24.32
CA SER A 189 27.31 31.46 25.16
C SER A 189 28.43 32.35 24.59
N GLU A 190 28.48 32.54 23.27
CA GLU A 190 29.35 33.52 22.57
C GLU A 190 28.80 34.97 22.66
N GLY A 191 27.56 35.17 23.15
CA GLY A 191 26.92 36.47 23.34
C GLY A 191 25.88 36.86 22.27
N VAL A 192 25.45 35.92 21.41
CA VAL A 192 24.39 36.15 20.42
C VAL A 192 23.00 36.11 21.08
N SER A 193 22.11 37.02 20.71
CA SER A 193 20.72 37.01 21.17
C SER A 193 19.97 35.75 20.68
N PRO A 194 19.28 35.01 21.57
CA PRO A 194 18.61 33.77 21.19
C PRO A 194 17.21 34.03 20.60
N TYR A 195 16.72 33.04 19.86
CA TYR A 195 15.39 33.03 19.24
C TYR A 195 14.49 31.98 19.91
N ILE A 196 13.19 32.27 19.99
CA ILE A 196 12.19 31.18 20.03
C ILE A 196 12.19 30.55 18.65
N MET A 197 12.42 29.25 18.57
CA MET A 197 12.42 28.51 17.30
C MET A 197 11.15 27.68 17.21
N VAL A 198 10.39 27.86 16.14
CA VAL A 198 9.14 27.14 15.87
C VAL A 198 9.31 26.38 14.57
N GLU A 199 9.04 25.09 14.59
CA GLU A 199 9.03 24.25 13.42
C GLU A 199 7.60 23.76 13.15
N VAL A 200 7.21 23.82 11.88
CA VAL A 200 5.95 23.28 11.37
C VAL A 200 6.21 22.56 10.06
N SER A 201 5.61 21.38 9.88
CA SER A 201 5.63 20.66 8.61
C SER A 201 4.48 21.09 7.71
N SER A 202 4.79 21.30 6.45
CA SER A 202 3.88 21.68 5.36
C SER A 202 3.93 20.65 4.23
N PHE A 203 2.92 20.60 3.38
CA PHE A 203 2.90 19.68 2.24
C PHE A 203 3.54 20.30 0.98
N LEU A 204 3.91 19.45 0.03
CA LEU A 204 4.41 19.86 -1.29
C LEU A 204 3.55 20.95 -1.99
N PRO A 205 2.20 20.85 -2.06
CA PRO A 205 1.34 21.94 -2.55
C PRO A 205 1.55 23.28 -1.84
N GLU A 206 1.70 23.23 -0.52
CA GLU A 206 1.74 24.38 0.38
C GLU A 206 3.03 25.20 0.27
N ASN A 207 4.02 24.71 -0.49
CA ASN A 207 5.30 25.38 -0.71
C ASN A 207 5.47 25.93 -2.13
N THR A 208 4.57 25.57 -3.04
CA THR A 208 4.70 25.92 -4.46
C THR A 208 3.77 27.07 -4.80
N VAL A 209 4.32 28.13 -5.40
CA VAL A 209 3.60 29.38 -5.71
C VAL A 209 2.60 29.20 -6.84
N ASP A 210 3.00 28.52 -7.92
CA ASP A 210 2.15 28.20 -9.06
C ASP A 210 2.03 26.69 -9.25
N TYR A 211 0.97 26.24 -9.92
CA TYR A 211 0.82 24.84 -10.34
C TYR A 211 1.88 24.48 -11.39
N ASN A 212 2.53 23.33 -11.21
CA ASN A 212 3.35 22.67 -12.20
C ASN A 212 2.69 21.37 -12.70
N GLU A 213 2.57 21.22 -14.01
CA GLU A 213 2.07 20.01 -14.69
C GLU A 213 2.92 18.75 -14.43
N ASP A 214 4.24 18.91 -14.26
CA ASP A 214 5.17 17.84 -13.89
C ASP A 214 5.10 17.44 -12.39
N PHE A 215 4.34 18.18 -11.57
CA PHE A 215 4.13 17.90 -10.14
C PHE A 215 2.66 18.12 -9.77
N GLU A 216 1.78 17.18 -10.11
CA GLU A 216 0.37 17.23 -9.70
C GLU A 216 0.22 17.42 -8.19
N GLY A 217 -0.70 18.31 -7.78
CA GLY A 217 -0.83 18.72 -6.39
C GLY A 217 0.16 19.83 -5.98
N THR A 218 0.54 20.73 -6.89
CA THR A 218 1.29 21.97 -6.59
C THR A 218 0.43 23.23 -6.72
N GLY A 219 0.88 24.35 -6.14
CA GLY A 219 0.30 25.68 -6.38
C GLY A 219 -0.61 26.25 -5.28
N CYS A 220 -0.40 25.86 -4.01
CA CYS A 220 -1.25 26.27 -2.87
C CYS A 220 -0.50 27.05 -1.77
N ALA A 221 0.60 27.73 -2.12
CA ALA A 221 1.38 28.50 -1.14
C ALA A 221 0.61 29.69 -0.53
N ASP A 222 -0.41 30.23 -1.21
CA ASP A 222 -1.23 31.34 -0.72
C ASP A 222 -2.23 30.91 0.36
N GLU A 223 -2.87 29.75 0.18
CA GLU A 223 -3.72 29.11 1.17
C GLU A 223 -2.93 28.77 2.43
N TRP A 224 -1.73 28.20 2.26
CA TRP A 224 -0.87 27.88 3.40
C TRP A 224 -0.38 29.13 4.12
N LEU A 225 0.07 30.17 3.40
CA LEU A 225 0.43 31.47 3.98
C LEU A 225 -0.73 32.09 4.77
N THR A 226 -1.96 31.93 4.27
CA THR A 226 -3.17 32.41 4.95
C THR A 226 -3.38 31.68 6.29
N ALA A 227 -3.28 30.35 6.33
CA ALA A 227 -3.37 29.57 7.57
C ALA A 227 -2.19 29.82 8.52
N PHE A 228 -0.97 29.91 7.98
CA PHE A 228 0.26 30.19 8.74
C PHE A 228 0.15 31.51 9.52
N VAL A 229 -0.32 32.58 8.86
CA VAL A 229 -0.49 33.90 9.47
C VAL A 229 -1.77 33.99 10.32
N GLY A 230 -2.85 33.30 9.93
CA GLY A 230 -4.14 33.36 10.61
C GLY A 230 -4.26 32.46 11.85
N GLU A 231 -3.50 31.37 11.91
CA GLU A 231 -3.70 30.27 12.86
C GLU A 231 -2.42 29.97 13.65
N LEU A 232 -1.29 29.72 12.96
CA LEU A 232 -0.02 29.36 13.60
C LEU A 232 0.63 30.54 14.36
N MET A 233 0.91 31.66 13.67
CA MET A 233 1.56 32.82 14.31
C MET A 233 0.78 33.34 15.54
N PRO A 234 -0.56 33.49 15.49
CA PRO A 234 -1.34 33.93 16.66
C PRO A 234 -1.31 32.93 17.81
N ALA A 235 -1.31 31.63 17.55
CA ALA A 235 -1.21 30.61 18.58
C ALA A 235 0.14 30.68 19.33
N ILE A 236 1.25 30.77 18.60
CA ILE A 236 2.59 30.96 19.18
C ILE A 236 2.65 32.26 20.00
N ASN A 237 2.20 33.38 19.45
CA ASN A 237 2.19 34.67 20.14
C ASN A 237 1.28 34.70 21.38
N SER A 238 0.25 33.85 21.44
CA SER A 238 -0.62 33.71 22.61
C SER A 238 -0.01 32.87 23.74
N ARG A 239 0.92 31.97 23.39
CA ARG A 239 1.52 30.99 24.31
C ARG A 239 2.88 31.43 24.85
N TYR A 240 3.66 32.15 24.07
CA TYR A 240 5.04 32.52 24.39
C TYR A 240 5.30 34.04 24.35
N ARG A 241 6.37 34.48 25.01
CA ARG A 241 6.81 35.88 25.04
C ARG A 241 7.56 36.21 23.76
N VAL A 242 6.81 36.51 22.72
CA VAL A 242 7.32 36.92 21.41
C VAL A 242 7.58 38.43 21.39
N ALA A 243 8.73 38.84 20.85
CA ALA A 243 9.08 40.25 20.65
C ALA A 243 8.21 40.89 19.56
N ASP A 244 7.91 42.18 19.71
CA ASP A 244 7.13 42.98 18.74
C ASP A 244 8.02 43.42 17.55
N GLU A 245 8.50 42.44 16.80
CA GLU A 245 9.33 42.61 15.61
C GLU A 245 8.97 41.58 14.51
N ALA A 246 9.36 41.87 13.27
CA ALA A 246 9.10 40.97 12.14
C ALA A 246 9.92 39.67 12.30
N ALA A 247 9.25 38.54 12.13
CA ALA A 247 9.82 37.21 12.32
C ALA A 247 10.91 36.87 11.30
N THR A 248 11.69 35.84 11.59
CA THR A 248 12.55 35.18 10.61
C THR A 248 11.83 33.95 10.07
N ILE A 249 11.80 33.77 8.75
CA ILE A 249 11.38 32.51 8.11
C ILE A 249 12.62 31.77 7.59
N VAL A 250 12.65 30.46 7.79
CA VAL A 250 13.76 29.56 7.43
C VAL A 250 13.18 28.39 6.66
N GLY A 251 13.89 27.96 5.61
CA GLY A 251 13.62 26.71 4.89
C GLY A 251 14.86 26.25 4.14
N ALA A 252 14.97 24.95 3.92
CA ALA A 252 15.88 24.35 2.96
C ALA A 252 15.13 23.62 1.85
N ASP A 253 15.79 23.39 0.72
CA ASP A 253 15.27 22.59 -0.40
C ASP A 253 13.86 23.05 -0.83
N TYR A 254 12.85 22.18 -0.71
CA TYR A 254 11.46 22.50 -1.04
C TYR A 254 10.87 23.53 -0.06
N GLY A 255 11.22 23.45 1.24
CA GLY A 255 10.74 24.35 2.29
C GLY A 255 11.23 25.79 2.13
N ALA A 256 12.38 25.95 1.48
CA ALA A 256 12.91 27.25 1.11
C ALA A 256 12.01 27.98 0.09
N LEU A 257 11.20 27.28 -0.71
CA LEU A 257 10.26 27.91 -1.66
C LEU A 257 9.17 28.70 -0.92
N PHE A 258 8.57 28.12 0.12
CA PHE A 258 7.64 28.85 0.98
C PHE A 258 8.35 29.98 1.74
N GLY A 259 9.55 29.73 2.26
CA GLY A 259 10.35 30.75 2.94
C GLY A 259 10.62 31.99 2.06
N LEU A 260 10.93 31.77 0.78
CA LEU A 260 11.07 32.83 -0.21
C LEU A 260 9.72 33.50 -0.52
N TYR A 261 8.66 32.72 -0.77
CA TYR A 261 7.34 33.24 -1.12
C TYR A 261 6.79 34.16 -0.04
N THR A 262 6.74 33.66 1.20
CA THR A 262 6.25 34.40 2.37
C THR A 262 7.04 35.67 2.64
N ALA A 263 8.37 35.64 2.50
CA ALA A 263 9.19 36.83 2.66
C ALA A 263 8.96 37.87 1.56
N ILE A 264 8.85 37.46 0.29
CA ILE A 264 8.63 38.41 -0.81
C ILE A 264 7.23 39.02 -0.73
N SER A 265 6.21 38.22 -0.41
CA SER A 265 4.80 38.63 -0.36
C SER A 265 4.39 39.34 0.94
N ARG A 266 5.00 39.00 2.09
CA ARG A 266 4.68 39.55 3.42
C ARG A 266 5.92 40.12 4.16
N PRO A 267 6.59 41.14 3.59
CA PRO A 267 7.74 41.79 4.22
C PRO A 267 7.39 42.56 5.51
N ASP A 268 6.10 42.77 5.78
CA ASP A 268 5.59 43.33 7.03
C ASP A 268 5.63 42.33 8.20
N LEU A 269 5.59 41.03 7.91
CA LEU A 269 5.66 39.95 8.91
C LEU A 269 7.02 39.25 8.96
N PHE A 270 7.72 39.15 7.82
CA PHE A 270 8.97 38.40 7.69
C PHE A 270 10.12 39.32 7.30
N GLY A 271 10.81 39.86 8.30
CA GLY A 271 11.92 40.81 8.13
C GLY A 271 13.22 40.13 7.69
N ARG A 272 13.33 38.80 7.89
CA ARG A 272 14.48 37.99 7.49
C ARG A 272 14.01 36.67 6.87
N CYS A 273 14.66 36.27 5.78
CA CYS A 273 14.47 34.99 5.10
C CYS A 273 15.80 34.24 5.05
N VAL A 274 15.81 32.97 5.43
CA VAL A 274 16.95 32.06 5.24
C VAL A 274 16.47 30.95 4.31
N ALA A 275 17.04 30.89 3.09
CA ALA A 275 16.64 29.97 2.04
C ALA A 275 17.87 29.18 1.57
N MET A 276 17.98 27.93 2.02
CA MET A 276 19.15 27.09 1.81
C MET A 276 18.88 26.08 0.69
N SER A 277 19.68 26.13 -0.37
CA SER A 277 19.56 25.23 -1.55
C SER A 277 18.14 25.15 -2.15
N PRO A 278 17.43 26.28 -2.38
CA PRO A 278 16.02 26.26 -2.78
C PRO A 278 15.74 25.56 -4.12
N MET A 279 14.62 24.83 -4.20
CA MET A 279 14.20 24.08 -5.41
C MET A 279 13.65 24.93 -6.57
N LEU A 280 14.40 25.95 -7.00
CA LEU A 280 13.95 26.96 -7.97
C LEU A 280 13.62 26.42 -9.37
N TRP A 281 14.00 25.18 -9.68
CA TRP A 281 13.71 24.54 -10.97
C TRP A 281 12.30 23.96 -11.06
N ILE A 282 11.55 23.90 -9.95
CA ILE A 282 10.17 23.41 -9.97
C ILE A 282 9.31 24.39 -10.76
N ASN A 283 9.38 25.70 -10.48
CA ASN A 283 8.75 26.72 -11.33
C ASN A 283 9.83 27.71 -11.83
N PRO A 284 10.55 27.37 -12.93
CA PRO A 284 11.68 28.17 -13.40
C PRO A 284 11.27 29.62 -13.71
N GLY A 285 11.86 30.57 -13.00
CA GLY A 285 11.62 32.01 -13.19
C GLY A 285 10.50 32.61 -12.32
N THR A 286 9.58 31.81 -11.74
CA THR A 286 8.48 32.33 -10.90
C THR A 286 8.98 33.24 -9.77
N PHE A 287 10.05 32.84 -9.07
CA PHE A 287 10.61 33.66 -7.99
C PHE A 287 11.34 34.93 -8.49
N ASP A 288 11.88 34.91 -9.70
CA ASP A 288 12.49 36.10 -10.33
C ASP A 288 11.40 37.10 -10.74
N GLU A 289 10.28 36.62 -11.27
CA GLU A 289 9.10 37.44 -11.62
C GLU A 289 8.40 38.00 -10.36
N LEU A 290 8.28 37.19 -9.30
CA LEU A 290 7.76 37.62 -8.01
C LEU A 290 8.66 38.68 -7.37
N ALA A 291 9.99 38.52 -7.43
CA ALA A 291 10.94 39.53 -6.97
C ALA A 291 10.88 40.82 -7.81
N ALA A 292 10.77 40.71 -9.14
CA ALA A 292 10.70 41.85 -10.05
C ALA A 292 9.38 42.64 -9.94
N SER A 293 8.30 42.03 -9.43
CA SER A 293 7.01 42.67 -9.17
C SER A 293 6.82 43.16 -7.73
N ALA A 294 7.78 42.88 -6.85
CA ALA A 294 7.71 43.22 -5.43
C ALA A 294 7.77 44.75 -5.17
N SER A 295 7.06 45.19 -4.13
CA SER A 295 7.03 46.59 -3.69
C SER A 295 8.31 47.03 -2.96
N GLU A 296 8.63 48.33 -3.01
CA GLU A 296 9.73 48.91 -2.21
C GLU A 296 9.51 48.68 -0.70
N ARG A 297 10.59 48.36 0.03
CA ARG A 297 10.52 48.07 1.47
C ARG A 297 10.71 49.33 2.31
N THR A 298 9.80 49.56 3.25
CA THR A 298 9.87 50.70 4.20
C THR A 298 10.83 50.46 5.37
N ALA A 299 11.13 49.19 5.66
CA ALA A 299 12.14 48.75 6.60
C ALA A 299 13.12 47.81 5.86
N ALA A 300 14.35 47.66 6.35
CA ALA A 300 15.31 46.77 5.73
C ALA A 300 14.86 45.30 5.85
N GLN A 301 14.78 44.60 4.72
CA GLN A 301 14.48 43.16 4.68
C GLN A 301 15.73 42.39 4.26
N TYR A 302 16.04 41.28 4.94
CA TYR A 302 17.27 40.52 4.72
C TYR A 302 16.98 39.14 4.12
N PHE A 303 17.69 38.79 3.06
CA PHE A 303 17.66 37.45 2.46
C PHE A 303 19.04 36.81 2.61
N TYR A 304 19.10 35.63 3.22
CA TYR A 304 20.27 34.77 3.34
C TYR A 304 20.05 33.55 2.45
N LEU A 305 20.55 33.63 1.23
CA LEU A 305 20.47 32.59 0.22
C LEU A 305 21.75 31.77 0.24
N SER A 306 21.66 30.45 0.08
CA SER A 306 22.84 29.62 -0.07
C SER A 306 22.67 28.44 -1.02
N SER A 307 23.81 27.92 -1.48
CA SER A 307 23.93 26.61 -2.14
C SER A 307 25.22 25.91 -1.68
N GLY A 308 25.28 24.59 -1.79
CA GLY A 308 26.47 23.79 -1.59
C GLY A 308 27.37 23.76 -2.83
N SER A 309 28.70 23.80 -2.65
CA SER A 309 29.64 23.74 -3.80
C SER A 309 29.72 22.37 -4.47
N LEU A 310 29.08 21.33 -3.91
CA LEU A 310 28.96 20.00 -4.50
C LEU A 310 27.61 19.78 -5.21
N GLU A 311 26.69 20.76 -5.15
CA GLU A 311 25.42 20.72 -5.85
C GLU A 311 25.60 20.82 -7.38
N PRO A 312 24.66 20.27 -8.16
CA PRO A 312 24.54 20.55 -9.59
C PRO A 312 24.67 22.04 -9.92
N GLY A 313 25.57 22.37 -10.85
CA GLY A 313 25.92 23.77 -11.13
C GLY A 313 24.76 24.66 -11.61
N TRP A 314 23.64 24.07 -12.05
CA TRP A 314 22.42 24.80 -12.41
C TRP A 314 21.62 25.27 -11.17
N MET A 315 21.69 24.58 -10.02
CA MET A 315 21.08 25.03 -8.75
C MET A 315 21.76 26.31 -8.27
N THR A 316 23.09 26.29 -8.18
CA THR A 316 23.90 27.48 -7.80
C THR A 316 23.69 28.65 -8.78
N GLN A 317 23.47 28.39 -10.07
CA GLN A 317 23.10 29.42 -11.05
C GLN A 317 21.69 29.98 -10.80
N GLY A 318 20.71 29.14 -10.46
CA GLY A 318 19.37 29.57 -10.06
C GLY A 318 19.40 30.46 -8.81
N VAL A 319 20.07 30.01 -7.75
CA VAL A 319 20.24 30.79 -6.50
C VAL A 319 20.94 32.13 -6.77
N SER A 320 21.96 32.16 -7.64
CA SER A 320 22.61 33.40 -8.05
C SER A 320 21.70 34.33 -8.86
N SER A 321 20.83 33.79 -9.70
CA SER A 321 19.89 34.59 -10.52
C SER A 321 18.82 35.22 -9.63
N LEU A 322 18.27 34.44 -8.69
CA LEU A 322 17.34 34.93 -7.67
C LEU A 322 17.99 35.97 -6.75
N ALA A 323 19.27 35.80 -6.40
CA ALA A 323 20.00 36.79 -5.60
C ALA A 323 20.09 38.15 -6.31
N ASP A 324 20.35 38.16 -7.62
CA ASP A 324 20.38 39.37 -8.44
C ASP A 324 18.97 39.98 -8.58
N ALA A 325 17.93 39.16 -8.75
CA ALA A 325 16.54 39.61 -8.83
C ALA A 325 16.06 40.27 -7.52
N LEU A 326 16.29 39.62 -6.37
CA LEU A 326 16.00 40.17 -5.03
C LEU A 326 16.83 41.42 -4.73
N GLY A 327 18.07 41.49 -5.22
CA GLY A 327 18.93 42.68 -5.13
C GLY A 327 18.38 43.90 -5.88
N GLY A 328 17.43 43.72 -6.79
CA GLY A 328 16.68 44.79 -7.44
C GLY A 328 15.62 45.46 -6.55
N ILE A 329 15.20 44.83 -5.45
CA ILE A 329 14.15 45.34 -4.57
C ILE A 329 14.72 46.44 -3.66
N SER A 330 14.22 47.66 -3.80
CA SER A 330 14.61 48.81 -2.95
C SER A 330 14.35 48.50 -1.47
N GLY A 331 15.39 48.52 -0.65
CA GLY A 331 15.34 48.20 0.77
C GLY A 331 15.58 46.73 1.14
N ALA A 332 15.80 45.84 0.16
CA ALA A 332 16.29 44.50 0.42
C ALA A 332 17.83 44.48 0.58
N VAL A 333 18.31 43.56 1.42
CA VAL A 333 19.73 43.24 1.62
C VAL A 333 19.89 41.75 1.36
N VAL A 334 20.60 41.39 0.29
CA VAL A 334 20.79 40.00 -0.12
C VAL A 334 22.21 39.54 0.19
N HIS A 335 22.32 38.48 0.98
CA HIS A 335 23.54 37.71 1.18
C HIS A 335 23.39 36.40 0.41
N ASN A 336 24.23 36.18 -0.60
CA ASN A 336 24.32 34.92 -1.33
C ASN A 336 25.67 34.26 -1.01
N VAL A 337 25.67 33.00 -0.60
CA VAL A 337 26.88 32.24 -0.25
C VAL A 337 26.86 30.83 -0.85
N VAL A 338 27.94 30.47 -1.53
CA VAL A 338 28.21 29.08 -1.89
C VAL A 338 29.08 28.48 -0.78
N PHE A 339 28.58 27.50 -0.05
CA PHE A 339 29.30 26.85 1.04
C PHE A 339 30.32 25.83 0.49
N GLU A 340 31.60 26.05 0.81
CA GLU A 340 32.72 25.28 0.26
C GLU A 340 32.73 23.86 0.84
N GLY A 341 32.54 22.87 -0.04
CA GLY A 341 32.52 21.45 0.31
C GLY A 341 31.15 20.90 0.72
N ALA A 342 30.13 21.75 0.85
CA ALA A 342 28.77 21.35 1.19
C ALA A 342 28.02 20.68 0.03
N ALA A 343 27.19 19.69 0.32
CA ALA A 343 26.25 19.05 -0.59
C ALA A 343 24.79 19.41 -0.25
N HIS A 344 23.84 18.77 -0.94
CA HIS A 344 22.40 19.00 -0.81
C HIS A 344 21.80 18.09 0.27
N ASP A 345 22.17 18.32 1.53
CA ASP A 345 21.77 17.48 2.67
C ASP A 345 21.74 18.25 4.01
N ASP A 346 21.01 17.71 4.99
CA ASP A 346 20.78 18.32 6.30
C ASP A 346 22.01 18.40 7.20
N GLU A 347 22.99 17.51 7.06
CA GLU A 347 24.23 17.61 7.84
C GLU A 347 25.01 18.86 7.41
N ASP A 348 25.12 19.09 6.09
CA ASP A 348 25.78 20.28 5.54
C ASP A 348 24.90 21.55 5.65
N TRP A 349 23.56 21.48 5.61
CA TRP A 349 22.69 22.61 5.96
C TRP A 349 22.83 22.99 7.44
N GLY A 350 22.73 22.05 8.36
CA GLY A 350 22.93 22.26 9.80
C GLY A 350 24.28 22.88 10.14
N ALA A 351 25.35 22.30 9.59
CA ALA A 351 26.71 22.82 9.77
C ALA A 351 26.90 24.22 9.18
N SER A 352 26.15 24.57 8.13
CA SER A 352 26.15 25.90 7.50
C SER A 352 25.26 26.91 8.23
N PHE A 353 24.18 26.47 8.87
CA PHE A 353 23.20 27.31 9.55
C PHE A 353 23.84 28.14 10.68
N GLY A 354 24.79 27.57 11.43
CA GLY A 354 25.57 28.29 12.44
C GLY A 354 26.46 29.43 11.90
N ASN A 355 26.78 29.44 10.59
CA ASN A 355 27.44 30.59 9.94
C ASN A 355 26.43 31.67 9.55
N ILE A 356 25.21 31.28 9.19
CA ILE A 356 24.11 32.20 8.88
C ILE A 356 23.64 32.91 10.16
N LEU A 357 23.45 32.18 11.27
CA LEU A 357 23.09 32.77 12.56
C LEU A 357 24.11 33.80 13.06
N ARG A 358 25.42 33.57 12.86
CA ARG A 358 26.46 34.57 13.17
C ARG A 358 26.34 35.82 12.28
N ALA A 359 26.14 35.64 10.98
CA ALA A 359 25.94 36.74 10.03
C ALA A 359 24.65 37.55 10.32
N MET A 360 23.58 36.88 10.75
CA MET A 360 22.34 37.53 11.20
C MET A 360 22.54 38.38 12.46
N ALA A 361 23.45 37.97 13.35
CA ALA A 361 23.70 38.65 14.62
C ALA A 361 24.51 39.94 14.48
N ASP A 362 25.49 39.98 13.56
CA ASP A 362 26.38 41.14 13.34
C ASP A 362 26.14 41.90 12.03
N GLY A 363 25.25 41.40 11.16
CA GLY A 363 24.95 41.97 9.84
C GLY A 363 26.05 41.75 8.80
N SER A 364 26.99 40.83 9.06
CA SER A 364 28.03 40.45 8.11
C SER A 364 27.49 39.51 7.01
N SER A 365 28.38 39.01 6.15
CA SER A 365 28.03 37.95 5.19
C SER A 365 28.46 36.59 5.73
N PRO A 366 27.67 35.51 5.53
CA PRO A 366 28.02 34.19 6.05
C PRO A 366 29.41 33.73 5.58
N SER A 367 30.15 33.08 6.49
CA SER A 367 31.41 32.42 6.14
C SER A 367 31.14 31.25 5.20
N ALA A 368 31.64 31.31 3.97
CA ALA A 368 31.59 30.19 3.01
C ALA A 368 32.27 28.91 3.52
N LYS A 369 33.12 28.99 4.56
CA LYS A 369 33.76 27.82 5.18
C LYS A 369 32.84 27.19 6.22
N VAL A 370 32.46 25.94 5.97
CA VAL A 370 31.68 25.11 6.89
C VAL A 370 32.63 24.32 7.81
N ASN A 371 32.41 24.36 9.12
CA ASN A 371 33.12 23.50 10.08
C ASN A 371 32.40 22.15 10.21
N ALA A 372 32.06 21.52 9.08
CA ALA A 372 31.41 20.22 9.09
C ALA A 372 32.32 19.22 9.80
N VAL A 373 31.84 18.64 10.91
CA VAL A 373 32.47 17.47 11.52
C VAL A 373 32.08 16.26 10.67
N ARG A 374 32.58 16.24 9.43
CA ARG A 374 32.64 15.01 8.67
C ARG A 374 33.49 14.05 9.50
N SER A 375 32.82 13.12 10.18
CA SER A 375 33.36 11.77 10.27
C SER A 375 33.83 11.47 8.86
N LYS A 376 35.14 11.27 8.66
CA LYS A 376 35.70 11.30 7.31
C LYS A 376 34.94 10.28 6.48
N ALA A 377 34.10 10.75 5.56
CA ALA A 377 33.95 10.13 4.27
C ALA A 377 35.39 10.00 3.79
N VAL A 378 35.95 8.80 3.92
CA VAL A 378 37.35 8.58 3.63
C VAL A 378 37.43 8.73 2.13
N SER A 379 37.85 9.91 1.68
CA SER A 379 38.43 10.08 0.37
C SER A 379 39.70 9.24 0.38
N ARG A 380 39.55 7.93 0.19
CA ARG A 380 40.52 7.19 -0.58
C ARG A 380 40.50 7.91 -1.91
N ALA A 381 41.62 8.54 -2.28
CA ALA A 381 41.76 8.95 -3.65
C ALA A 381 41.47 7.73 -4.55
N ALA A 382 41.02 7.92 -5.79
CA ALA A 382 40.99 6.81 -6.75
C ALA A 382 42.38 6.11 -6.80
N ALA A 383 43.46 6.89 -6.61
CA ALA A 383 44.82 6.41 -6.40
C ALA A 383 45.06 5.56 -5.12
N ASP A 384 44.39 5.81 -4.00
CA ASP A 384 44.52 4.99 -2.77
C ASP A 384 43.75 3.67 -2.90
N PHE A 385 42.64 3.66 -3.65
CA PHE A 385 41.94 2.42 -3.98
C PHE A 385 42.71 1.61 -5.03
N ALA A 386 43.25 2.27 -6.06
CA ALA A 386 43.99 1.64 -7.16
C ALA A 386 45.44 1.21 -6.81
N SER A 387 46.06 1.79 -5.78
CA SER A 387 47.39 1.37 -5.29
C SER A 387 47.33 0.25 -4.23
N SER A 388 46.11 -0.13 -3.79
CA SER A 388 45.92 -1.09 -2.71
C SER A 388 45.84 -2.53 -3.21
N VAL A 389 46.88 -3.31 -2.93
CA VAL A 389 46.88 -4.77 -3.11
C VAL A 389 46.11 -5.41 -1.94
N TYR A 390 44.80 -5.60 -2.11
CA TYR A 390 43.91 -6.09 -1.05
C TYR A 390 44.26 -7.51 -0.62
N THR A 391 44.86 -7.67 0.55
CA THR A 391 45.29 -8.98 1.04
C THR A 391 44.16 -9.70 1.76
N LEU A 392 43.79 -10.87 1.27
CA LEU A 392 42.87 -11.80 1.93
C LEU A 392 43.60 -12.59 3.02
N TYR A 393 42.93 -12.81 4.15
CA TYR A 393 43.41 -13.61 5.28
C TYR A 393 42.45 -14.79 5.54
N ALA A 394 42.96 -15.89 6.10
CA ALA A 394 42.19 -17.05 6.54
C ALA A 394 42.76 -17.72 7.78
N GLY A 395 41.92 -18.06 8.75
CA GLY A 395 42.33 -18.58 10.05
C GLY A 395 41.28 -19.43 10.74
N GLU A 396 41.71 -20.17 11.77
CA GLU A 396 40.80 -21.00 12.58
C GLU A 396 40.04 -20.22 13.67
N ASP A 397 40.48 -18.99 13.95
CA ASP A 397 39.90 -18.01 14.84
C ASP A 397 40.62 -16.66 14.59
N ALA A 398 40.20 -15.61 15.29
CA ALA A 398 40.80 -14.27 15.14
C ALA A 398 42.29 -14.23 15.50
N ASP A 399 42.78 -15.17 16.30
CA ASP A 399 44.17 -15.26 16.76
C ASP A 399 45.08 -16.05 15.80
N ASN A 400 44.52 -16.81 14.84
CA ASN A 400 45.25 -17.69 13.90
C ASN A 400 45.05 -17.36 12.41
N MET A 401 44.95 -16.08 12.06
CA MET A 401 44.79 -15.59 10.68
C MET A 401 46.08 -15.67 9.84
N GLN A 402 46.02 -16.32 8.67
CA GLN A 402 47.12 -16.46 7.71
C GLN A 402 46.80 -15.81 6.36
N ARG A 403 47.79 -15.28 5.65
CA ARG A 403 47.59 -14.60 4.35
C ARG A 403 47.32 -15.61 3.22
N ILE A 404 46.22 -15.45 2.48
CA ILE A 404 45.79 -16.42 1.44
C ILE A 404 45.68 -15.89 0.01
N GLY A 405 45.63 -14.57 -0.22
CA GLY A 405 45.47 -14.05 -1.58
C GLY A 405 45.59 -12.53 -1.68
N THR A 406 45.52 -12.00 -2.91
CA THR A 406 45.56 -10.55 -3.18
C THR A 406 44.72 -10.12 -4.38
N LEU A 407 44.00 -8.99 -4.27
CA LEU A 407 43.27 -8.34 -5.38
C LEU A 407 44.08 -7.18 -6.00
N ALA A 408 43.87 -6.86 -7.29
CA ALA A 408 44.44 -5.71 -7.99
C ALA A 408 43.53 -5.23 -9.14
N TYR A 409 43.62 -3.95 -9.52
CA TYR A 409 42.70 -3.25 -10.43
C TYR A 409 43.43 -2.64 -11.65
N THR A 410 42.81 -2.61 -12.84
CA THR A 410 43.32 -1.92 -14.05
C THR A 410 42.17 -1.45 -14.95
N GLU A 411 42.16 -0.16 -15.32
CA GLU A 411 41.21 0.48 -16.25
C GLU A 411 41.50 0.12 -17.74
N ASP A 412 40.67 0.44 -18.74
CA ASP A 412 40.59 1.79 -19.34
C ASP A 412 39.36 2.03 -20.23
N PHE A 413 38.86 3.28 -20.23
CA PHE A 413 37.91 3.83 -21.21
C PHE A 413 38.64 4.55 -22.37
N ARG A 414 37.88 5.24 -23.24
CA ARG A 414 38.41 5.93 -24.44
C ARG A 414 39.21 7.18 -24.09
N LYS A 415 40.40 7.33 -24.68
CA LYS A 415 41.10 8.62 -24.79
C LYS A 415 40.32 9.61 -25.67
N GLN A 416 40.20 10.86 -25.21
CA GLN A 416 39.68 11.98 -26.00
C GLN A 416 40.44 12.10 -27.34
N GLY A 417 39.72 11.98 -28.46
CA GLY A 417 40.28 12.04 -29.82
C GLY A 417 40.47 10.70 -30.55
N SER A 418 39.96 9.58 -30.03
CA SER A 418 39.93 8.27 -30.72
C SER A 418 38.54 7.92 -31.26
N SER A 419 38.46 7.28 -32.44
CA SER A 419 37.21 6.93 -33.13
C SER A 419 36.84 5.44 -33.11
N THR A 420 37.60 4.58 -32.41
CA THR A 420 37.37 3.13 -32.37
C THR A 420 37.04 2.68 -30.96
N ALA A 421 35.96 1.91 -30.80
CA ALA A 421 35.53 1.33 -29.53
C ALA A 421 35.94 -0.15 -29.41
N VAL A 422 36.20 -0.61 -28.18
CA VAL A 422 36.47 -2.01 -27.82
C VAL A 422 35.82 -2.29 -26.45
N LYS A 423 35.41 -3.53 -26.17
CA LYS A 423 34.88 -4.02 -24.87
C LYS A 423 35.73 -5.21 -24.37
N ALA A 424 35.94 -5.37 -23.06
CA ALA A 424 36.20 -6.64 -22.34
C ALA A 424 36.40 -6.40 -20.81
N TYR A 425 36.90 -7.40 -20.08
CA TYR A 425 36.32 -7.97 -18.85
C TYR A 425 37.38 -8.64 -17.91
N VAL A 426 37.09 -9.00 -16.63
CA VAL A 426 38.12 -9.46 -15.62
C VAL A 426 37.78 -10.77 -14.86
N ILE A 427 38.82 -11.53 -14.48
CA ILE A 427 38.83 -12.93 -13.99
C ILE A 427 39.33 -13.04 -12.52
N THR A 428 38.91 -14.08 -11.77
CA THR A 428 39.60 -14.53 -10.53
C THR A 428 40.19 -15.95 -10.67
N ASN A 429 41.29 -16.24 -9.98
CA ASN A 429 41.99 -17.54 -9.99
C ASN A 429 42.04 -18.18 -8.58
N ASP A 430 41.82 -19.50 -8.53
CA ASP A 430 42.13 -20.47 -7.46
C ASP A 430 42.27 -19.96 -6.01
N ILE A 431 41.19 -20.10 -5.22
CA ILE A 431 41.28 -20.22 -3.75
C ILE A 431 41.25 -21.71 -3.39
N ALA A 432 42.27 -22.19 -2.66
CA ALA A 432 42.39 -23.60 -2.30
C ALA A 432 41.21 -24.10 -1.45
N ALA A 433 40.72 -25.30 -1.78
CA ALA A 433 39.49 -25.88 -1.20
C ALA A 433 39.51 -26.13 0.31
N SER A 434 40.67 -26.05 0.97
CA SER A 434 40.89 -26.37 2.39
C SER A 434 40.39 -25.33 3.40
N LEU A 435 39.75 -24.23 2.96
CA LEU A 435 39.45 -23.07 3.81
C LEU A 435 37.94 -22.72 3.94
N LYS A 436 37.04 -23.58 3.46
CA LYS A 436 35.60 -23.29 3.26
C LYS A 436 34.70 -23.29 4.53
N SER A 437 35.22 -23.13 5.75
CA SER A 437 34.39 -23.30 6.97
C SER A 437 34.64 -22.35 8.16
N LYS A 438 35.42 -21.26 8.03
CA LYS A 438 35.61 -20.25 9.09
C LYS A 438 35.65 -18.81 8.54
N TYR A 439 35.27 -17.83 9.38
CA TYR A 439 34.81 -16.44 9.09
C TYR A 439 35.68 -15.52 8.21
N TYR A 440 35.09 -14.73 7.28
CA TYR A 440 35.71 -13.54 6.63
C TYR A 440 34.77 -12.34 6.46
N TRP A 441 35.36 -11.14 6.27
CA TRP A 441 34.71 -9.84 6.08
C TRP A 441 35.47 -8.98 5.02
N ASN A 442 34.73 -8.17 4.24
CA ASN A 442 35.14 -7.06 3.33
C ASN A 442 36.08 -7.28 2.10
N VAL A 443 35.55 -7.08 0.87
CA VAL A 443 36.21 -6.51 -0.35
C VAL A 443 35.12 -5.92 -1.30
N ALA A 444 35.46 -4.99 -2.23
CA ALA A 444 34.54 -4.33 -3.19
C ALA A 444 34.82 -4.62 -4.71
N CYS A 445 34.27 -3.79 -5.63
CA CYS A 445 33.57 -4.13 -6.90
C CYS A 445 34.36 -4.28 -8.26
N GLY A 446 33.74 -4.94 -9.26
CA GLY A 446 34.10 -5.00 -10.71
C GLY A 446 34.63 -6.37 -11.21
N GLU A 447 34.33 -6.88 -12.42
CA GLU A 447 33.36 -6.52 -13.49
C GLU A 447 33.00 -7.80 -14.34
N ASP A 448 32.33 -7.71 -15.51
CA ASP A 448 31.46 -8.78 -16.07
C ASP A 448 32.03 -9.72 -17.20
N ALA A 449 31.18 -10.59 -17.80
CA ALA A 449 31.08 -11.25 -19.14
C ALA A 449 32.29 -11.88 -19.94
N SER A 450 32.12 -12.75 -20.97
CA SER A 450 30.98 -12.95 -21.91
C SER A 450 30.82 -14.35 -22.55
N ALA A 451 29.55 -14.66 -22.90
CA ALA A 451 29.03 -15.46 -24.05
C ALA A 451 28.58 -16.93 -23.81
N GLY A 452 27.36 -17.31 -24.21
CA GLY A 452 27.01 -18.75 -24.26
C GLY A 452 25.59 -19.31 -24.55
N TRP A 453 24.51 -18.54 -24.72
CA TRP A 453 23.19 -18.89 -25.35
C TRP A 453 22.56 -20.33 -25.27
N LEU A 454 21.25 -20.37 -24.91
CA LEU A 454 20.18 -21.33 -25.31
C LEU A 454 20.25 -22.78 -24.74
N LEU A 455 19.15 -23.52 -24.46
CA LEU A 455 17.73 -23.31 -24.09
C LEU A 455 17.08 -24.74 -24.06
N ALA A 456 15.86 -24.84 -23.52
CA ALA A 456 14.81 -25.86 -23.78
C ALA A 456 14.59 -27.06 -22.82
N ASP A 457 13.36 -27.11 -22.31
CA ASP A 457 12.49 -28.26 -21.99
C ASP A 457 12.77 -29.17 -20.76
N ASN A 458 12.13 -28.82 -19.63
CA ASN A 458 12.05 -29.64 -18.41
C ASN A 458 10.94 -30.71 -18.46
N LYS A 459 11.31 -32.00 -18.60
CA LYS A 459 10.40 -33.16 -18.46
C LYS A 459 11.06 -34.23 -17.56
N SER A 460 10.73 -34.32 -16.27
CA SER A 460 11.59 -34.97 -15.25
C SER A 460 10.86 -35.78 -14.16
N ILE A 461 11.36 -36.99 -13.83
CA ILE A 461 10.92 -37.91 -12.74
C ILE A 461 12.15 -38.33 -11.90
N GLY A 462 12.04 -38.53 -10.56
CA GLY A 462 13.19 -38.79 -9.68
C GLY A 462 13.13 -40.02 -8.75
N PHE A 463 14.27 -40.69 -8.51
CA PHE A 463 14.47 -41.80 -7.54
C PHE A 463 15.63 -41.52 -6.54
N SER A 464 15.59 -42.08 -5.33
CA SER A 464 16.59 -41.78 -4.26
C SER A 464 16.94 -42.96 -3.33
N SER A 465 18.23 -43.14 -3.01
CA SER A 465 18.70 -44.12 -1.99
C SER A 465 19.67 -43.54 -0.96
N LYS A 466 19.85 -44.24 0.17
CA LYS A 466 20.77 -43.87 1.27
C LYS A 466 21.93 -44.88 1.38
N LYS A 467 23.13 -44.41 1.72
CA LYS A 467 24.33 -45.21 2.00
C LYS A 467 24.86 -44.94 3.41
N ASP A 468 25.49 -45.95 4.02
CA ASP A 468 26.15 -45.94 5.32
C ASP A 468 27.70 -46.07 5.21
N GLU A 469 28.38 -46.16 6.36
CA GLU A 469 29.67 -45.49 6.71
C GLU A 469 30.97 -45.84 5.93
N ILE A 470 30.96 -46.39 4.72
CA ILE A 470 32.19 -46.87 4.05
C ILE A 470 32.32 -46.48 2.56
N SER A 471 32.95 -45.32 2.25
CA SER A 471 33.92 -45.05 1.13
C SER A 471 34.02 -43.54 0.75
N TRP A 472 35.13 -43.13 0.12
CA TRP A 472 35.59 -41.71 0.00
C TRP A 472 35.95 -41.24 -1.45
N HIS A 473 35.95 -39.91 -1.68
CA HIS A 473 36.64 -39.12 -2.76
C HIS A 473 36.24 -39.35 -4.25
N ASN A 474 36.29 -38.38 -5.21
CA ASN A 474 36.77 -36.98 -5.28
C ASN A 474 35.99 -36.16 -6.35
N VAL A 475 36.17 -34.83 -6.41
CA VAL A 475 35.29 -33.81 -7.05
C VAL A 475 35.66 -33.39 -8.50
N ALA A 476 34.66 -32.93 -9.27
CA ALA A 476 34.77 -31.99 -10.40
C ALA A 476 33.69 -30.87 -10.28
N VAL A 477 33.91 -29.68 -10.87
CA VAL A 477 32.99 -28.51 -10.79
C VAL A 477 32.89 -27.78 -12.14
N LEU A 478 31.66 -27.42 -12.53
CA LEU A 478 31.20 -26.37 -13.47
C LEU A 478 29.76 -26.02 -13.02
N GLU A 479 29.17 -24.82 -13.13
CA GLU A 479 29.72 -23.44 -13.14
C GLU A 479 28.73 -22.41 -12.49
N ASP A 480 27.53 -22.81 -12.05
CA ASP A 480 26.35 -21.92 -11.85
C ASP A 480 25.72 -21.88 -10.44
N GLY A 481 26.16 -22.73 -9.51
CA GLY A 481 26.29 -22.35 -8.08
C GLY A 481 25.06 -21.86 -7.29
N THR A 482 23.86 -22.45 -7.42
CA THR A 482 22.79 -22.26 -6.39
C THR A 482 22.20 -23.56 -5.85
N THR A 483 21.94 -23.56 -4.55
CA THR A 483 21.17 -24.60 -3.84
C THR A 483 19.84 -24.01 -3.36
N ALA A 484 18.73 -24.63 -3.72
CA ALA A 484 17.45 -24.42 -3.02
C ALA A 484 16.81 -25.79 -2.73
N ASN A 485 16.61 -26.09 -1.45
CA ASN A 485 15.77 -27.20 -1.04
C ASN A 485 14.30 -26.79 -1.22
N VAL A 486 13.68 -27.16 -2.34
CA VAL A 486 12.23 -27.09 -2.52
C VAL A 486 11.75 -28.42 -3.10
N ALA A 487 10.74 -29.02 -2.46
CA ALA A 487 10.05 -30.18 -3.00
C ALA A 487 9.21 -29.75 -4.20
N ALA A 488 9.60 -30.17 -5.40
CA ALA A 488 8.87 -29.84 -6.62
C ALA A 488 7.60 -30.70 -6.76
N HIS A 489 6.43 -30.05 -6.67
CA HIS A 489 5.20 -30.58 -7.25
C HIS A 489 4.99 -29.95 -8.63
N SER A 490 5.16 -30.73 -9.70
CA SER A 490 4.95 -30.28 -11.08
C SER A 490 3.49 -30.46 -11.52
N LYS A 491 2.91 -29.42 -12.11
CA LYS A 491 1.76 -29.57 -13.02
C LYS A 491 2.31 -30.09 -14.36
N GLY A 492 2.02 -31.34 -14.70
CA GLY A 492 2.45 -31.95 -15.98
C GLY A 492 2.38 -33.48 -16.02
N PHE A 493 2.59 -34.16 -14.89
CA PHE A 493 2.48 -35.63 -14.79
C PHE A 493 1.78 -36.03 -13.49
N LYS A 494 1.00 -37.11 -13.51
CA LYS A 494 0.40 -37.70 -12.30
C LYS A 494 1.06 -39.04 -11.99
N VAL A 495 2.09 -39.02 -11.15
CA VAL A 495 2.64 -40.23 -10.53
C VAL A 495 1.63 -40.71 -9.48
N VAL A 496 1.06 -41.90 -9.66
CA VAL A 496 -0.05 -42.38 -8.82
C VAL A 496 0.46 -43.04 -7.54
N THR A 497 1.62 -43.69 -7.61
CA THR A 497 2.30 -44.33 -6.48
C THR A 497 3.82 -44.31 -6.66
N ALA A 498 4.54 -43.92 -5.60
CA ALA A 498 5.97 -44.09 -5.45
C ALA A 498 6.27 -44.50 -4.01
N THR A 499 6.92 -45.65 -3.80
CA THR A 499 7.27 -46.13 -2.46
C THR A 499 8.58 -45.51 -1.97
N SER A 500 8.59 -45.09 -0.70
CA SER A 500 9.66 -44.31 -0.08
C SER A 500 10.94 -45.12 0.20
N SER A 501 12.08 -44.61 -0.29
CA SER A 501 13.47 -44.92 0.10
C SER A 501 13.88 -46.41 0.24
N THR A 502 14.65 -46.91 -0.74
CA THR A 502 15.32 -48.21 -0.65
C THR A 502 16.64 -48.12 0.13
N ALA A 503 16.89 -49.07 1.03
CA ALA A 503 18.16 -49.21 1.77
C ALA A 503 19.16 -50.11 1.00
N MET A 504 20.43 -49.72 0.98
CA MET A 504 21.48 -50.35 0.16
C MET A 504 22.24 -51.48 0.92
N THR A 505 21.58 -52.61 1.19
CA THR A 505 22.19 -53.77 1.86
C THR A 505 23.04 -54.64 0.92
N ARG A 506 24.35 -54.81 1.21
CA ARG A 506 25.28 -55.56 0.36
C ARG A 506 24.84 -57.02 0.10
N GLY A 507 24.36 -57.28 -1.12
CA GLY A 507 24.01 -58.62 -1.61
C GLY A 507 22.57 -58.79 -2.09
N GLU A 508 21.72 -57.77 -1.92
CA GLU A 508 20.32 -57.78 -2.37
C GLU A 508 20.11 -56.96 -3.66
N ALA A 509 18.99 -57.20 -4.35
CA ALA A 509 18.61 -56.44 -5.54
C ALA A 509 17.96 -55.11 -5.12
N HIS A 510 18.64 -53.99 -5.40
CA HIS A 510 18.16 -52.65 -5.05
C HIS A 510 17.32 -52.08 -6.18
N LEU A 511 16.04 -52.44 -6.22
CA LEU A 511 15.06 -51.95 -7.19
C LEU A 511 14.11 -50.93 -6.53
N GLN A 512 13.65 -49.95 -7.32
CA GLN A 512 12.55 -49.06 -6.96
C GLN A 512 11.63 -48.86 -8.16
N THR A 513 10.31 -48.80 -7.93
CA THR A 513 9.30 -48.69 -8.99
C THR A 513 8.37 -47.50 -8.76
N ALA A 514 7.85 -46.92 -9.84
CA ALA A 514 6.83 -45.88 -9.84
C ALA A 514 5.84 -46.10 -11.00
N THR A 515 4.54 -45.89 -10.75
CA THR A 515 3.51 -45.95 -11.79
C THR A 515 3.17 -44.55 -12.28
N VAL A 516 3.31 -44.32 -13.59
CA VAL A 516 3.22 -43.02 -14.26
C VAL A 516 2.04 -43.05 -15.24
N LYS A 517 1.15 -42.05 -15.18
CA LYS A 517 0.07 -41.86 -16.17
C LYS A 517 0.39 -40.71 -17.13
N PHE A 518 0.01 -40.87 -18.40
CA PHE A 518 0.27 -39.93 -19.49
C PHE A 518 -1.05 -39.29 -19.99
N PRO A 519 -1.42 -38.10 -19.49
CA PRO A 519 -2.70 -37.46 -19.78
C PRO A 519 -2.72 -36.63 -21.09
N GLY A 520 -1.77 -36.83 -22.01
CA GLY A 520 -1.68 -36.01 -23.23
C GLY A 520 -0.79 -36.62 -24.32
N ALA A 521 -0.58 -35.83 -25.38
CA ALA A 521 0.17 -36.23 -26.58
C ALA A 521 1.70 -36.34 -26.38
N ASP A 522 2.23 -35.96 -25.23
CA ASP A 522 3.68 -35.89 -24.99
C ASP A 522 4.23 -37.24 -24.49
N LYS A 523 5.11 -37.88 -25.27
CA LYS A 523 5.50 -39.30 -25.09
C LYS A 523 6.96 -39.53 -24.66
N SER A 524 7.68 -38.45 -24.35
CA SER A 524 9.07 -38.50 -23.85
C SER A 524 9.18 -37.88 -22.46
N PHE A 525 9.87 -38.53 -21.54
CA PHE A 525 10.18 -37.99 -20.20
C PHE A 525 11.57 -38.42 -19.72
N SER A 526 12.25 -37.57 -18.98
CA SER A 526 13.56 -37.89 -18.38
C SER A 526 13.39 -38.50 -16.99
N VAL A 527 14.17 -39.54 -16.72
CA VAL A 527 14.26 -40.17 -15.40
C VAL A 527 15.62 -39.85 -14.80
N HIS A 528 15.59 -39.29 -13.59
CA HIS A 528 16.73 -38.90 -12.76
C HIS A 528 16.83 -39.82 -11.55
N TYR A 529 18.04 -40.05 -11.05
CA TYR A 529 18.26 -40.85 -9.85
C TYR A 529 19.56 -40.44 -9.15
N GLY A 530 19.61 -40.58 -7.82
CA GLY A 530 20.78 -40.20 -7.03
C GLY A 530 20.82 -40.78 -5.61
N SER A 531 21.95 -40.57 -4.92
CA SER A 531 22.13 -40.91 -3.51
C SER A 531 21.99 -39.65 -2.66
N VAL A 532 21.25 -39.70 -1.56
CA VAL A 532 21.08 -38.55 -0.66
C VAL A 532 22.20 -38.52 0.39
N ASN A 533 23.11 -37.54 0.29
CA ASN A 533 23.80 -36.93 1.45
C ASN A 533 24.65 -35.67 1.15
N SER A 534 24.84 -35.22 -0.10
CA SER A 534 25.38 -33.88 -0.41
C SER A 534 24.90 -33.35 -1.76
N ALA A 535 24.89 -32.02 -1.95
CA ALA A 535 24.44 -31.42 -3.22
C ALA A 535 25.30 -31.83 -4.44
N SER A 536 26.55 -32.27 -4.23
CA SER A 536 27.41 -32.80 -5.28
C SER A 536 27.07 -34.24 -5.73
N ASP A 537 26.23 -34.98 -5.00
CA ASP A 537 25.72 -36.29 -5.46
C ASP A 537 24.50 -36.16 -6.40
N MET A 538 23.99 -34.93 -6.64
CA MET A 538 22.97 -34.66 -7.65
C MET A 538 23.55 -34.47 -9.07
N GLY A 539 24.66 -35.15 -9.38
CA GLY A 539 25.02 -35.48 -10.76
C GLY A 539 24.03 -36.48 -11.35
N ALA A 540 22.77 -36.06 -11.51
CA ALA A 540 21.66 -36.91 -11.91
C ALA A 540 21.90 -37.45 -13.32
N ILE A 541 22.26 -38.72 -13.41
CA ILE A 541 22.27 -39.43 -14.68
C ILE A 541 20.83 -39.48 -15.18
N SER A 542 20.56 -38.67 -16.20
CA SER A 542 19.25 -38.50 -16.78
C SER A 542 19.11 -39.45 -17.97
N ALA A 543 18.10 -40.33 -17.91
CA ALA A 543 17.73 -41.19 -19.03
C ALA A 543 16.43 -40.66 -19.64
N VAL A 544 16.49 -40.15 -20.89
CA VAL A 544 15.28 -39.87 -21.66
C VAL A 544 14.64 -41.20 -22.04
N CYS A 545 13.43 -41.42 -21.53
CA CYS A 545 12.60 -42.58 -21.83
C CYS A 545 11.43 -42.15 -22.70
N ASN A 546 11.12 -42.95 -23.72
CA ASN A 546 9.96 -42.78 -24.57
C ASN A 546 8.98 -43.93 -24.32
N VAL A 547 7.70 -43.65 -24.40
CA VAL A 547 6.62 -44.64 -24.45
C VAL A 547 5.90 -44.55 -25.80
N SER A 548 5.16 -45.58 -26.18
CA SER A 548 4.38 -45.56 -27.43
C SER A 548 3.25 -44.53 -27.41
N ASP A 549 2.85 -44.06 -28.59
CA ASP A 549 1.85 -42.99 -28.75
C ASP A 549 0.49 -43.31 -28.09
N ASN A 550 0.15 -44.60 -27.99
CA ASN A 550 -1.09 -45.07 -27.39
C ASN A 550 -0.99 -45.28 -25.87
N CYS A 551 0.20 -45.21 -25.27
CA CYS A 551 0.40 -45.45 -23.84
C CYS A 551 -0.21 -44.33 -22.98
N VAL A 552 -1.00 -44.72 -21.97
CA VAL A 552 -1.62 -43.84 -20.96
C VAL A 552 -1.21 -44.20 -19.54
N GLU A 553 -0.58 -45.36 -19.31
CA GLU A 553 0.09 -45.72 -18.06
C GLU A 553 1.31 -46.61 -18.32
N ALA A 554 2.41 -46.37 -17.60
CA ALA A 554 3.59 -47.23 -17.57
C ALA A 554 4.18 -47.34 -16.15
N VAL A 555 4.83 -48.47 -15.87
CA VAL A 555 5.64 -48.68 -14.68
C VAL A 555 7.11 -48.44 -15.01
N VAL A 556 7.72 -47.50 -14.30
CA VAL A 556 9.15 -47.17 -14.40
C VAL A 556 9.87 -47.85 -13.24
N THR A 557 10.83 -48.71 -13.56
CA THR A 557 11.71 -49.39 -12.60
C THR A 557 13.13 -48.86 -12.73
N TYR A 558 13.76 -48.53 -11.60
CA TYR A 558 15.18 -48.20 -11.53
C TYR A 558 15.95 -49.24 -10.71
N ASP A 559 17.05 -49.75 -11.27
CA ASP A 559 17.98 -50.68 -10.64
C ASP A 559 19.26 -49.94 -10.22
N PHE A 560 19.45 -49.77 -8.91
CA PHE A 560 20.60 -49.09 -8.32
C PHE A 560 21.90 -49.90 -8.41
N ASN A 561 21.84 -51.22 -8.60
CA ASN A 561 23.03 -52.08 -8.77
C ASN A 561 23.54 -52.06 -10.21
N LEU A 562 22.62 -52.05 -11.19
CA LEU A 562 22.95 -52.03 -12.62
C LEU A 562 23.04 -50.63 -13.22
N ASN A 563 22.69 -49.59 -12.43
CA ASN A 563 22.63 -48.19 -12.85
C ASN A 563 21.78 -48.02 -14.13
N LYS A 564 20.58 -48.62 -14.11
CA LYS A 564 19.73 -48.80 -15.29
C LYS A 564 18.26 -48.50 -14.99
N VAL A 565 17.64 -47.69 -15.85
CA VAL A 565 16.18 -47.50 -15.93
C VAL A 565 15.57 -48.51 -16.91
N THR A 566 14.40 -49.05 -16.58
CA THR A 566 13.54 -49.82 -17.47
C THR A 566 12.10 -49.33 -17.35
N VAL A 567 11.45 -49.10 -18.49
CA VAL A 567 10.03 -48.69 -18.57
C VAL A 567 9.22 -49.84 -19.17
N GLU A 568 8.10 -50.16 -18.55
CA GLU A 568 7.14 -51.18 -18.98
C GLU A 568 5.77 -50.51 -19.15
N GLU A 569 5.23 -50.50 -20.37
CA GLU A 569 3.93 -49.88 -20.67
C GLU A 569 2.79 -50.78 -20.18
N THR A 570 1.95 -50.26 -19.27
CA THR A 570 0.93 -51.05 -18.54
C THR A 570 -0.51 -50.76 -18.97
N ALA A 571 -0.80 -49.59 -19.56
CA ALA A 571 -2.11 -49.30 -20.14
C ALA A 571 -2.04 -48.39 -21.38
N PHE A 572 -3.05 -48.50 -22.25
CA PHE A 572 -3.15 -47.79 -23.53
C PHE A 572 -4.56 -47.20 -23.72
N GLY A 573 -4.71 -46.04 -24.38
CA GLY A 573 -5.99 -45.33 -24.48
C GLY A 573 -6.14 -44.36 -25.67
N GLN A 574 -7.39 -44.04 -26.00
CA GLN A 574 -7.81 -43.06 -27.02
C GLN A 574 -8.33 -41.77 -26.35
N SER A 575 -8.34 -40.64 -27.07
CA SER A 575 -8.50 -39.28 -26.51
C SER A 575 -9.97 -38.76 -26.45
N LEU A 576 -10.19 -37.70 -25.67
CA LEU A 576 -11.44 -36.90 -25.55
C LEU A 576 -11.31 -35.48 -26.15
N ASP A 577 -10.17 -35.11 -26.75
CA ASP A 577 -9.75 -33.73 -26.99
C ASP A 577 -10.56 -32.98 -28.07
N ASP A 578 -11.42 -33.69 -28.82
CA ASP A 578 -12.27 -33.16 -29.90
C ASP A 578 -13.71 -32.82 -29.44
N VAL A 579 -13.96 -32.65 -28.13
CA VAL A 579 -15.30 -32.35 -27.59
C VAL A 579 -15.33 -30.97 -26.92
N VAL A 580 -16.21 -30.09 -27.39
CA VAL A 580 -16.39 -28.72 -26.88
C VAL A 580 -17.86 -28.52 -26.49
N VAL A 581 -18.11 -27.72 -25.44
CA VAL A 581 -19.48 -27.28 -25.14
C VAL A 581 -19.80 -26.02 -25.93
N GLU A 582 -20.75 -26.09 -26.87
CA GLU A 582 -21.14 -24.94 -27.69
C GLU A 582 -22.00 -23.93 -26.91
N SER A 583 -22.90 -24.40 -26.05
CA SER A 583 -23.79 -23.54 -25.27
C SER A 583 -24.43 -24.22 -24.07
N PHE A 584 -24.78 -23.40 -23.08
CA PHE A 584 -25.74 -23.74 -22.02
C PHE A 584 -26.83 -22.68 -21.95
N THR A 585 -28.06 -23.11 -21.70
CA THR A 585 -29.17 -22.17 -21.44
C THR A 585 -30.02 -22.72 -20.30
N ALA A 586 -30.05 -22.03 -19.17
CA ALA A 586 -31.00 -22.28 -18.09
C ALA A 586 -32.21 -21.37 -18.27
N VAL A 587 -33.41 -21.95 -18.41
CA VAL A 587 -34.67 -21.23 -18.60
C VAL A 587 -35.62 -21.53 -17.44
N PRO A 588 -35.88 -20.54 -16.56
CA PRO A 588 -35.11 -19.30 -16.38
C PRO A 588 -33.84 -19.54 -15.54
N ALA A 589 -32.83 -18.68 -15.67
CA ALA A 589 -31.64 -18.70 -14.80
C ALA A 589 -31.95 -18.35 -13.33
N VAL A 590 -33.08 -17.67 -13.09
CA VAL A 590 -33.65 -17.39 -11.77
C VAL A 590 -35.17 -17.64 -11.82
N CYS A 591 -35.72 -18.43 -10.90
CA CYS A 591 -37.17 -18.74 -10.82
C CYS A 591 -37.74 -18.55 -9.41
N SER A 592 -39.07 -18.61 -9.29
CA SER A 592 -39.76 -18.67 -8.00
C SER A 592 -40.06 -20.11 -7.58
N VAL A 593 -40.21 -20.34 -6.27
CA VAL A 593 -40.68 -21.61 -5.69
C VAL A 593 -41.90 -22.17 -6.44
N GLY A 594 -41.82 -23.43 -6.85
CA GLY A 594 -42.89 -24.17 -7.51
C GLY A 594 -42.93 -24.04 -9.03
N GLN A 595 -42.02 -23.29 -9.64
CA GLN A 595 -41.80 -23.34 -11.09
C GLN A 595 -40.99 -24.58 -11.50
N ASP A 596 -40.94 -24.84 -12.80
CA ASP A 596 -40.06 -25.85 -13.40
C ASP A 596 -38.85 -25.15 -14.01
N VAL A 597 -37.69 -25.79 -13.92
CA VAL A 597 -36.41 -25.32 -14.50
C VAL A 597 -36.03 -26.26 -15.63
N ALA A 598 -35.79 -25.71 -16.81
CA ALA A 598 -35.20 -26.44 -17.93
C ALA A 598 -33.78 -25.93 -18.18
N VAL A 599 -32.83 -26.83 -18.38
CA VAL A 599 -31.47 -26.48 -18.81
C VAL A 599 -31.17 -27.24 -20.10
N SER A 600 -30.68 -26.54 -21.11
CA SER A 600 -30.23 -27.12 -22.38
C SER A 600 -28.71 -27.04 -22.48
N LEU A 601 -28.10 -28.11 -22.98
CA LEU A 601 -26.66 -28.25 -23.25
C LEU A 601 -26.46 -28.70 -24.70
N VAL A 602 -25.55 -28.05 -25.43
CA VAL A 602 -25.15 -28.46 -26.79
C VAL A 602 -23.65 -28.73 -26.84
N LEU A 603 -23.25 -29.83 -27.47
CA LEU A 603 -21.85 -30.26 -27.62
C LEU A 603 -21.46 -30.30 -29.09
N ASP A 604 -20.28 -29.79 -29.41
CA ASP A 604 -19.53 -30.17 -30.62
C ASP A 604 -18.68 -31.42 -30.31
N GLY A 605 -18.53 -32.30 -31.29
CA GLY A 605 -17.94 -33.63 -31.10
C GLY A 605 -18.91 -34.69 -30.53
N SER A 606 -18.38 -35.82 -30.08
CA SER A 606 -19.21 -36.95 -29.61
C SER A 606 -18.70 -37.64 -28.34
N CYS A 607 -19.40 -37.41 -27.24
CA CYS A 607 -19.31 -38.20 -26.01
C CYS A 607 -20.70 -38.53 -25.45
N GLY A 608 -20.75 -39.23 -24.31
CA GLY A 608 -21.88 -39.23 -23.40
C GLY A 608 -21.72 -38.15 -22.34
N VAL A 609 -22.80 -37.90 -21.59
CA VAL A 609 -22.84 -36.91 -20.51
C VAL A 609 -23.46 -37.55 -19.28
N GLU A 610 -22.82 -37.44 -18.14
CA GLU A 610 -23.40 -37.71 -16.82
C GLU A 610 -23.71 -36.36 -16.16
N ILE A 611 -24.89 -36.26 -15.53
CA ILE A 611 -25.37 -35.00 -14.94
C ILE A 611 -25.87 -35.29 -13.54
N SER A 612 -25.41 -34.49 -12.59
CA SER A 612 -25.95 -34.45 -11.23
C SER A 612 -26.42 -33.04 -10.91
N CYS A 613 -27.35 -32.90 -9.97
CA CYS A 613 -27.74 -31.60 -9.45
C CYS A 613 -27.75 -31.64 -7.92
N GLN A 614 -27.33 -30.54 -7.29
CA GLN A 614 -27.42 -30.36 -5.85
C GLN A 614 -28.15 -29.05 -5.54
N ARG A 615 -29.06 -29.08 -4.55
CA ARG A 615 -29.57 -27.85 -3.94
C ARG A 615 -28.67 -27.43 -2.79
N ASP A 616 -28.32 -26.15 -2.75
CA ASP A 616 -27.52 -25.49 -1.72
C ASP A 616 -26.17 -26.21 -1.47
N PHE A 617 -25.59 -26.80 -2.54
CA PHE A 617 -24.38 -27.62 -2.54
C PHE A 617 -24.40 -28.83 -1.56
N ALA A 618 -25.59 -29.31 -1.16
CA ALA A 618 -25.73 -30.31 -0.09
C ALA A 618 -26.84 -31.34 -0.26
N GLU A 619 -27.99 -30.99 -0.87
CA GLU A 619 -29.11 -31.91 -1.11
C GLU A 619 -29.09 -32.40 -2.56
N ASP A 620 -28.74 -33.66 -2.82
CA ASP A 620 -28.79 -34.21 -4.18
C ASP A 620 -30.23 -34.17 -4.74
N VAL A 621 -30.38 -33.56 -5.93
CA VAL A 621 -31.66 -33.38 -6.63
C VAL A 621 -31.69 -34.26 -7.88
N PRO A 622 -32.68 -35.17 -8.02
CA PRO A 622 -32.85 -35.93 -9.25
C PRO A 622 -33.19 -35.03 -10.44
N VAL A 623 -32.41 -35.13 -11.51
CA VAL A 623 -32.63 -34.44 -12.80
C VAL A 623 -33.23 -35.43 -13.80
N ASP A 624 -34.28 -35.05 -14.52
CA ASP A 624 -34.69 -35.80 -15.72
C ASP A 624 -33.87 -35.31 -16.92
N VAL A 625 -32.99 -36.18 -17.42
CA VAL A 625 -32.03 -35.90 -18.50
C VAL A 625 -32.44 -36.63 -19.76
N ARG A 626 -32.60 -35.89 -20.86
CA ARG A 626 -33.02 -36.41 -22.17
C ARG A 626 -32.05 -35.93 -23.25
N ARG A 627 -31.61 -36.85 -24.10
CA ARG A 627 -30.78 -36.50 -25.27
C ARG A 627 -31.68 -36.20 -26.48
N GLY A 628 -31.54 -35.00 -27.03
CA GLY A 628 -32.20 -34.56 -28.25
C GLY A 628 -31.68 -35.26 -29.51
N SER A 629 -32.47 -35.21 -30.59
CA SER A 629 -32.10 -35.80 -31.89
C SER A 629 -31.03 -35.04 -32.66
N ASP A 630 -30.75 -33.81 -32.24
CA ASP A 630 -29.72 -32.90 -32.74
C ASP A 630 -28.38 -33.03 -31.99
N GLY A 631 -28.32 -33.85 -30.93
CA GLY A 631 -27.13 -34.02 -30.09
C GLY A 631 -27.19 -33.26 -28.77
N SER A 632 -28.18 -32.37 -28.58
CA SER A 632 -28.38 -31.63 -27.33
C SER A 632 -28.78 -32.52 -26.15
N TYR A 633 -28.65 -31.98 -24.94
CA TYR A 633 -29.11 -32.58 -23.69
C TYR A 633 -30.05 -31.61 -22.97
N GLU A 634 -31.31 -32.01 -22.84
CA GLU A 634 -32.30 -31.33 -22.01
C GLU A 634 -32.27 -31.92 -20.59
N MET A 635 -32.13 -31.07 -19.59
CA MET A 635 -32.23 -31.36 -18.17
C MET A 635 -33.47 -30.66 -17.64
N THR A 636 -34.31 -31.37 -16.86
CA THR A 636 -35.49 -30.75 -16.24
C THR A 636 -35.61 -31.07 -14.76
N LEU A 637 -35.98 -30.05 -13.99
CA LEU A 637 -36.38 -30.11 -12.58
C LEU A 637 -37.78 -29.54 -12.46
N SER A 638 -38.71 -30.28 -11.84
CA SER A 638 -40.08 -29.81 -11.63
C SER A 638 -40.37 -29.44 -10.18
N GLY A 639 -41.10 -28.35 -9.98
CA GLY A 639 -41.55 -27.88 -8.66
C GLY A 639 -40.39 -27.56 -7.70
N VAL A 640 -39.44 -26.73 -8.13
CA VAL A 640 -38.25 -26.38 -7.34
C VAL A 640 -38.59 -25.62 -6.05
N LYS A 641 -37.76 -25.79 -5.01
CA LYS A 641 -37.86 -25.12 -3.70
C LYS A 641 -36.86 -23.96 -3.64
N GLU A 642 -36.99 -23.06 -2.69
CA GLU A 642 -36.02 -21.97 -2.48
C GLU A 642 -34.62 -22.54 -2.22
N GLY A 643 -33.60 -21.96 -2.85
CA GLY A 643 -32.21 -22.43 -2.79
C GLY A 643 -31.44 -22.17 -4.09
N ILE A 644 -30.18 -22.60 -4.15
CA ILE A 644 -29.37 -22.63 -5.39
C ILE A 644 -29.33 -24.07 -5.92
N TYR A 645 -29.68 -24.28 -7.19
CA TYR A 645 -29.58 -25.57 -7.87
C TYR A 645 -28.34 -25.57 -8.76
N THR A 646 -27.34 -26.36 -8.39
CA THR A 646 -26.07 -26.48 -9.11
C THR A 646 -26.09 -27.77 -9.92
N PHE A 647 -26.15 -27.68 -11.25
CA PHE A 647 -26.01 -28.81 -12.16
C PHE A 647 -24.53 -29.00 -12.50
N MET A 648 -23.98 -30.17 -12.19
CA MET A 648 -22.63 -30.59 -12.58
C MET A 648 -22.72 -31.49 -13.81
N VAL A 649 -21.91 -31.19 -14.83
CA VAL A 649 -21.87 -31.89 -16.11
C VAL A 649 -20.52 -32.58 -16.27
N ASP A 650 -20.52 -33.91 -16.36
CA ASP A 650 -19.33 -34.72 -16.61
C ASP A 650 -19.37 -35.28 -18.05
N LEU A 651 -18.31 -35.11 -18.83
CA LEU A 651 -18.21 -35.72 -20.17
C LEU A 651 -17.60 -37.12 -20.06
N VAL A 652 -18.26 -38.13 -20.63
CA VAL A 652 -17.85 -39.54 -20.53
C VAL A 652 -17.79 -40.21 -21.91
N ASN A 653 -16.69 -40.86 -22.22
CA ASN A 653 -16.56 -41.70 -23.42
C ASN A 653 -15.85 -43.02 -23.08
N GLY A 654 -16.63 -44.09 -22.95
CA GLY A 654 -16.13 -45.38 -22.49
C GLY A 654 -15.63 -45.32 -21.04
N SER A 655 -14.33 -45.55 -20.84
CA SER A 655 -13.65 -45.42 -19.55
C SER A 655 -13.03 -44.04 -19.30
N ASN A 656 -13.07 -43.14 -20.28
CA ASN A 656 -12.55 -41.79 -20.16
C ASN A 656 -13.64 -40.87 -19.59
N ARG A 657 -13.25 -39.99 -18.66
CA ARG A 657 -14.15 -39.09 -17.94
C ARG A 657 -13.46 -37.74 -17.73
N LEU A 658 -14.18 -36.66 -18.00
CA LEU A 658 -13.86 -35.30 -17.59
C LEU A 658 -14.91 -34.87 -16.57
N ASP A 659 -14.54 -34.95 -15.29
CA ASP A 659 -15.37 -34.52 -14.16
C ASP A 659 -15.49 -32.98 -14.14
N GLY A 660 -16.70 -32.46 -13.93
CA GLY A 660 -16.94 -31.01 -13.83
C GLY A 660 -16.61 -30.22 -15.09
N ALA A 661 -16.90 -30.79 -16.26
CA ALA A 661 -16.73 -30.13 -17.55
C ALA A 661 -17.58 -28.86 -17.70
N ALA A 662 -18.68 -28.76 -16.93
CA ALA A 662 -19.35 -27.50 -16.65
C ALA A 662 -20.11 -27.52 -15.32
N GLU A 663 -20.36 -26.33 -14.77
CA GLU A 663 -21.23 -26.06 -13.62
C GLU A 663 -22.28 -25.01 -14.04
N ILE A 664 -23.57 -25.28 -13.80
CA ILE A 664 -24.68 -24.37 -14.13
C ILE A 664 -25.47 -24.12 -12.86
N ASN A 665 -25.65 -22.86 -12.47
CA ASN A 665 -26.37 -22.52 -11.24
C ASN A 665 -27.70 -21.83 -11.56
N VAL A 666 -28.77 -22.29 -10.93
CA VAL A 666 -30.11 -21.69 -11.01
C VAL A 666 -30.58 -21.29 -9.63
N ARG A 667 -30.86 -20.00 -9.42
CA ARG A 667 -31.37 -19.49 -8.14
C ARG A 667 -32.88 -19.60 -8.08
N VAL A 668 -33.41 -20.12 -6.98
CA VAL A 668 -34.85 -20.20 -6.73
C VAL A 668 -35.20 -19.30 -5.54
N LEU A 669 -36.14 -18.39 -5.77
CA LEU A 669 -36.57 -17.35 -4.83
C LEU A 669 -37.89 -17.72 -4.14
N SER A 670 -38.06 -17.28 -2.90
CA SER A 670 -39.31 -17.48 -2.14
C SER A 670 -40.54 -16.93 -2.86
N SER A 671 -41.70 -17.52 -2.56
CA SER A 671 -42.98 -17.25 -3.25
C SER A 671 -43.60 -15.86 -3.02
N SER A 672 -42.90 -14.97 -2.31
CA SER A 672 -43.28 -13.56 -2.13
C SER A 672 -42.68 -12.61 -3.16
N THR A 673 -41.81 -13.08 -4.06
CA THR A 673 -41.26 -12.26 -5.16
C THR A 673 -42.27 -12.15 -6.30
N SER A 674 -43.00 -11.03 -6.36
CA SER A 674 -43.84 -10.70 -7.51
C SER A 674 -43.00 -10.40 -8.76
N SER A 675 -43.61 -10.54 -9.95
CA SER A 675 -42.99 -10.31 -11.25
C SER A 675 -42.68 -8.83 -11.53
N ALA A 676 -41.70 -8.27 -10.84
CA ALA A 676 -41.10 -6.99 -11.19
C ALA A 676 -40.31 -7.12 -12.50
N SER A 677 -40.40 -6.09 -13.35
CA SER A 677 -39.47 -5.89 -14.47
C SER A 677 -38.07 -5.60 -13.93
N THR A 678 -37.03 -5.76 -14.76
CA THR A 678 -35.65 -5.44 -14.38
C THR A 678 -35.14 -4.28 -15.23
N LEU A 679 -34.75 -3.18 -14.60
CA LEU A 679 -34.20 -2.01 -15.28
C LEU A 679 -32.67 -2.02 -15.19
N LEU A 680 -31.99 -1.89 -16.33
CA LEU A 680 -30.55 -1.68 -16.41
C LEU A 680 -30.25 -0.20 -16.11
N THR A 681 -29.60 0.08 -14.98
CA THR A 681 -29.30 1.44 -14.52
C THR A 681 -27.82 1.82 -14.68
N VAL A 682 -26.90 0.87 -14.50
CA VAL A 682 -25.46 1.08 -14.70
C VAL A 682 -24.99 0.29 -15.92
N ASN A 683 -24.43 1.00 -16.90
CA ASN A 683 -23.81 0.42 -18.09
C ASN A 683 -22.50 1.20 -18.35
N PRO A 684 -21.32 0.66 -17.95
CA PRO A 684 -20.04 1.36 -18.11
C PRO A 684 -19.61 1.53 -19.57
N TYR A 685 -20.28 0.85 -20.52
CA TYR A 685 -19.99 0.90 -21.95
C TYR A 685 -21.01 1.76 -22.73
N ARG A 686 -21.92 2.48 -22.05
CA ARG A 686 -23.00 3.27 -22.69
C ARG A 686 -22.50 4.38 -23.62
N SER A 687 -21.37 4.98 -23.28
CA SER A 687 -20.68 6.05 -24.03
C SER A 687 -19.72 5.52 -25.10
N VAL A 688 -19.41 4.22 -25.12
CA VAL A 688 -18.34 3.65 -25.93
C VAL A 688 -18.81 3.37 -27.36
N ASP A 689 -18.37 4.19 -28.31
CA ASP A 689 -18.48 3.86 -29.74
C ASP A 689 -17.40 2.82 -30.12
N TRP A 690 -17.76 1.54 -30.01
CA TRP A 690 -16.89 0.41 -30.37
C TRP A 690 -16.33 0.45 -31.80
N SER A 691 -16.89 1.27 -32.70
CA SER A 691 -16.39 1.42 -34.08
C SER A 691 -15.23 2.41 -34.23
N SER A 692 -15.04 3.30 -33.25
CA SER A 692 -14.04 4.39 -33.31
C SER A 692 -13.19 4.56 -32.04
N ILE A 693 -13.58 3.98 -30.91
CA ILE A 693 -12.89 4.11 -29.62
C ILE A 693 -11.44 3.61 -29.67
N GLY A 694 -10.52 4.36 -29.07
CA GLY A 694 -9.15 3.95 -28.84
C GLY A 694 -9.05 2.86 -27.77
N ARG A 695 -8.04 1.99 -27.89
CA ARG A 695 -7.80 0.86 -26.98
C ARG A 695 -6.37 0.93 -26.50
N TYR A 696 -6.16 1.48 -25.32
CA TYR A 696 -4.84 1.77 -24.79
C TYR A 696 -4.50 0.75 -23.71
N LYS A 697 -3.50 -0.10 -23.99
CA LYS A 697 -3.06 -1.11 -23.02
C LYS A 697 -2.37 -0.42 -21.85
N ALA A 698 -2.80 -0.74 -20.63
CA ALA A 698 -2.33 -0.13 -19.38
C ALA A 698 -1.86 -1.19 -18.37
N ASN A 699 -1.06 -0.72 -17.41
CA ASN A 699 -0.84 -1.36 -16.12
C ASN A 699 -0.72 -0.27 -15.04
N PHE A 700 -1.47 -0.42 -13.96
CA PHE A 700 -1.49 0.54 -12.84
C PHE A 700 -0.75 0.06 -11.58
N HIS A 701 -0.14 -1.12 -11.58
CA HIS A 701 0.67 -1.61 -10.46
C HIS A 701 1.93 -2.32 -10.95
N THR A 702 3.08 -1.71 -10.69
CA THR A 702 4.40 -2.26 -11.03
C THR A 702 5.50 -1.62 -10.20
N HIS A 703 6.52 -2.41 -9.87
CA HIS A 703 7.66 -1.95 -9.08
C HIS A 703 8.93 -1.84 -9.91
N THR A 704 9.83 -0.99 -9.42
CA THR A 704 11.17 -0.72 -9.92
C THR A 704 12.15 -0.83 -8.75
N SER A 705 13.44 -0.55 -8.96
CA SER A 705 14.45 -0.54 -7.90
C SER A 705 14.29 0.57 -6.85
N GLN A 706 13.20 1.35 -6.89
CA GLN A 706 12.81 2.23 -5.78
C GLN A 706 12.02 1.43 -4.71
N SER A 707 11.28 0.38 -5.09
CA SER A 707 10.92 -0.70 -4.17
C SER A 707 12.17 -1.53 -3.83
N PHE A 708 12.56 -1.56 -2.54
CA PHE A 708 13.82 -2.14 -2.07
C PHE A 708 14.04 -3.64 -2.35
N ASP A 709 12.99 -4.36 -2.72
CA ASP A 709 12.98 -5.79 -3.05
C ASP A 709 13.03 -6.09 -4.55
N THR A 710 12.96 -5.06 -5.39
CA THR A 710 13.00 -5.15 -6.85
C THR A 710 14.36 -4.69 -7.40
N LYS A 711 14.82 -5.30 -8.50
CA LYS A 711 16.17 -5.08 -9.06
C LYS A 711 16.22 -4.35 -10.40
N PHE A 712 15.07 -4.09 -11.01
CA PHE A 712 14.98 -3.46 -12.34
C PHE A 712 14.88 -1.94 -12.20
N THR A 713 15.75 -1.20 -12.88
CA THR A 713 15.73 0.27 -12.82
C THR A 713 14.43 0.84 -13.39
N THR A 714 14.03 2.05 -12.95
CA THR A 714 12.87 2.77 -13.50
C THR A 714 12.92 2.84 -15.04
N THR A 715 14.09 3.17 -15.59
CA THR A 715 14.41 3.14 -17.02
C THR A 715 14.09 1.79 -17.67
N GLU A 716 14.55 0.67 -17.09
CA GLU A 716 14.35 -0.67 -17.64
C GLU A 716 12.88 -1.10 -17.60
N VAL A 717 12.15 -0.78 -16.52
CA VAL A 717 10.74 -1.13 -16.37
C VAL A 717 9.90 -0.42 -17.43
N VAL A 718 10.10 0.89 -17.61
CA VAL A 718 9.41 1.69 -18.65
C VAL A 718 9.71 1.13 -20.06
N ASP A 719 10.99 0.87 -20.38
CA ASP A 719 11.38 0.34 -21.69
C ASP A 719 10.77 -1.06 -21.97
N ARG A 720 10.66 -1.92 -20.96
CA ARG A 720 10.02 -3.25 -21.05
C ARG A 720 8.52 -3.14 -21.39
N TYR A 721 7.77 -2.34 -20.64
CA TYR A 721 6.34 -2.13 -20.91
C TYR A 721 6.11 -1.45 -22.27
N ARG A 722 6.95 -0.47 -22.63
CA ARG A 722 6.90 0.18 -23.94
C ARG A 722 7.12 -0.80 -25.10
N ALA A 723 8.03 -1.75 -24.93
CA ALA A 723 8.30 -2.80 -25.91
C ALA A 723 7.14 -3.81 -26.02
N ALA A 724 6.46 -4.11 -24.91
CA ALA A 724 5.26 -4.95 -24.85
C ALA A 724 3.95 -4.22 -25.24
N GLY A 725 4.04 -3.04 -25.86
CA GLY A 725 2.91 -2.32 -26.44
C GLY A 725 2.00 -1.58 -25.46
N TYR A 726 2.43 -1.38 -24.21
CA TYR A 726 1.69 -0.58 -23.25
C TYR A 726 1.77 0.90 -23.64
N SER A 727 0.62 1.58 -23.57
CA SER A 727 0.46 3.01 -23.89
C SER A 727 0.29 3.86 -22.63
N ILE A 728 -0.12 3.24 -21.52
CA ILE A 728 -0.33 3.85 -20.21
C ILE A 728 0.44 3.00 -19.20
N LEU A 729 1.14 3.62 -18.25
CA LEU A 729 1.82 2.90 -17.17
C LEU A 729 1.93 3.79 -15.93
N SER A 730 1.66 3.21 -14.77
CA SER A 730 2.02 3.78 -13.47
C SER A 730 3.21 3.00 -12.89
N LEU A 731 4.22 3.72 -12.42
CA LEU A 731 5.28 3.15 -11.57
C LEU A 731 4.86 3.40 -10.12
N THR A 732 4.51 2.35 -9.39
CA THR A 732 3.88 2.45 -8.06
C THR A 732 4.77 1.77 -7.03
N ASP A 733 5.99 2.27 -6.91
CA ASP A 733 6.97 1.73 -5.97
C ASP A 733 6.48 1.84 -4.50
N HIS A 734 6.95 0.95 -3.64
CA HIS A 734 6.59 0.89 -2.21
C HIS A 734 6.97 2.20 -1.51
N ASP A 735 5.94 2.97 -1.16
CA ASP A 735 6.03 4.28 -0.52
C ASP A 735 6.93 5.27 -1.30
N ALA A 736 7.09 5.07 -2.61
CA ALA A 736 7.91 5.90 -3.49
C ALA A 736 7.19 6.17 -4.82
N ASN A 737 7.30 7.39 -5.33
CA ASN A 737 6.68 7.80 -6.59
C ASN A 737 7.77 8.13 -7.60
N SER A 738 7.91 7.23 -8.58
CA SER A 738 8.86 7.33 -9.68
C SER A 738 8.28 8.21 -10.81
N TYR A 739 7.89 9.44 -10.47
CA TYR A 739 7.37 10.46 -11.40
C TYR A 739 8.01 11.84 -11.12
N PRO A 740 8.16 12.70 -12.13
CA PRO A 740 7.97 12.42 -13.57
C PRO A 740 9.18 11.69 -14.17
N TRP A 741 8.93 10.93 -15.25
CA TRP A 741 9.94 10.07 -15.86
C TRP A 741 11.05 10.84 -16.60
N ASN A 742 10.80 12.10 -16.96
CA ASN A 742 11.79 13.01 -17.54
C ASN A 742 12.84 13.52 -16.52
N MET A 743 12.71 13.14 -15.24
CA MET A 743 13.62 13.54 -14.14
C MET A 743 14.10 12.36 -13.28
N PHE A 744 14.19 11.14 -13.81
CA PHE A 744 14.85 10.02 -13.12
C PHE A 744 16.30 10.35 -12.75
N SER A 745 17.02 11.09 -13.59
CA SER A 745 18.41 11.50 -13.38
C SER A 745 18.59 12.47 -12.21
N LEU A 746 17.52 13.16 -11.78
CA LEU A 746 17.50 14.02 -10.60
C LEU A 746 17.55 13.21 -9.30
N TYR A 747 16.83 12.09 -9.25
CA TYR A 747 16.74 11.21 -8.08
C TYR A 747 17.84 10.13 -8.05
N ASN A 748 18.34 9.75 -9.21
CA ASN A 748 19.48 8.85 -9.36
C ASN A 748 20.32 9.30 -10.57
N PRO A 749 21.48 9.94 -10.38
CA PRO A 749 22.32 10.44 -11.47
C PRO A 749 22.84 9.39 -12.47
N ALA A 750 22.63 8.09 -12.22
CA ALA A 750 22.94 6.99 -13.13
C ALA A 750 21.72 6.45 -13.90
N ALA A 751 20.49 6.91 -13.58
CA ALA A 751 19.28 6.57 -14.32
C ALA A 751 19.15 7.45 -15.57
N GLU A 752 18.61 6.88 -16.65
CA GLU A 752 18.29 7.65 -17.86
C GLU A 752 16.84 8.11 -17.83
N ASP A 753 16.64 9.40 -18.06
CA ASP A 753 15.32 10.01 -18.22
C ASP A 753 14.54 9.40 -19.40
N ARG A 754 13.21 9.43 -19.29
CA ARG A 754 12.25 8.95 -20.29
C ARG A 754 11.12 9.96 -20.42
N ASP A 755 11.14 10.77 -21.48
CA ASP A 755 10.02 11.65 -21.81
C ASP A 755 8.83 10.82 -22.36
N PRO A 756 7.69 10.73 -21.65
CA PRO A 756 6.55 9.93 -22.08
C PRO A 756 6.01 10.35 -23.45
N TRP A 757 6.03 11.66 -23.75
CA TRP A 757 5.53 12.20 -25.02
C TRP A 757 6.40 11.75 -26.20
N SER A 758 7.73 11.78 -26.08
CA SER A 758 8.63 11.20 -27.10
C SER A 758 8.42 9.71 -27.34
N MET A 759 7.99 8.97 -26.31
CA MET A 759 7.76 7.52 -26.38
C MET A 759 6.37 7.17 -26.95
N GLY A 760 5.44 8.13 -26.97
CA GLY A 760 4.03 7.89 -27.26
C GLY A 760 3.33 7.12 -26.13
N MET A 761 3.71 7.40 -24.88
CA MET A 761 3.11 6.86 -23.67
C MET A 761 2.52 7.98 -22.82
N LEU A 762 1.58 7.60 -21.95
CA LEU A 762 1.09 8.41 -20.86
C LEU A 762 1.63 7.82 -19.55
N ALA A 763 2.51 8.58 -18.89
CA ALA A 763 3.00 8.25 -17.56
C ALA A 763 1.96 8.67 -16.52
N VAL A 764 1.58 7.75 -15.64
CA VAL A 764 0.64 8.03 -14.55
C VAL A 764 1.48 8.23 -13.27
N PRO A 765 1.36 9.40 -12.59
CA PRO A 765 1.93 9.57 -11.26
C PRO A 765 1.17 8.68 -10.27
N GLY A 766 1.90 7.81 -9.57
CA GLY A 766 1.32 6.94 -8.57
C GLY A 766 2.33 6.38 -7.58
N VAL A 767 1.82 5.79 -6.50
CA VAL A 767 2.61 5.22 -5.40
C VAL A 767 1.81 4.09 -4.75
N GLU A 768 2.46 2.99 -4.39
CA GLU A 768 1.83 1.98 -3.52
C GLU A 768 2.12 2.33 -2.05
N LEU A 769 1.09 2.47 -1.23
CA LEU A 769 1.26 2.77 0.20
C LEU A 769 1.23 1.47 1.04
N SER A 770 2.32 1.16 1.78
CA SER A 770 2.64 -0.22 2.19
C SER A 770 3.06 -0.47 3.67
N LYS A 771 3.36 0.57 4.45
CA LYS A 771 4.17 0.51 5.68
C LYS A 771 3.42 0.13 6.98
N ASP A 772 4.06 -0.74 7.78
CA ASP A 772 3.88 -0.87 9.24
C ASP A 772 5.26 -0.72 9.94
N ARG A 773 5.27 -0.15 11.14
CA ARG A 773 6.39 0.55 11.80
C ARG A 773 7.63 -0.28 12.21
N ARG A 774 7.85 -1.50 11.70
CA ARG A 774 8.94 -2.40 12.17
C ARG A 774 9.64 -3.29 11.15
N ASN A 775 9.40 -3.18 9.84
CA ASN A 775 9.89 -4.15 8.84
C ASN A 775 9.59 -5.62 9.20
N SER A 776 8.53 -5.85 10.00
CA SER A 776 8.06 -7.18 10.36
C SER A 776 6.76 -7.46 9.64
N TRP A 777 6.88 -7.75 8.35
CA TRP A 777 5.81 -8.40 7.60
C TRP A 777 5.55 -9.77 8.25
N SER A 778 4.53 -9.81 9.09
CA SER A 778 3.91 -11.04 9.54
C SER A 778 2.62 -11.15 8.76
N GLU A 779 2.57 -12.13 7.84
CA GLU A 779 1.39 -12.48 7.02
C GLU A 779 0.14 -12.87 7.85
N LYS A 780 0.21 -12.73 9.18
CA LYS A 780 -0.63 -13.36 10.19
C LYS A 780 -1.20 -12.39 11.22
N THR A 781 -0.80 -11.11 11.21
CA THR A 781 -1.13 -10.16 12.29
C THR A 781 -2.07 -9.01 11.92
N GLY A 782 -2.29 -8.73 10.63
CA GLY A 782 -3.28 -7.73 10.17
C GLY A 782 -3.02 -6.33 10.72
N GLY A 783 -1.96 -5.68 10.22
CA GLY A 783 -1.58 -4.32 10.63
C GLY A 783 -2.65 -3.26 10.31
N GLU A 784 -2.39 -2.01 10.71
CA GLU A 784 -3.39 -0.95 10.53
C GLU A 784 -3.59 -0.48 9.08
N PHE A 785 -2.74 -0.94 8.17
CA PHE A 785 -2.69 -0.50 6.77
C PHE A 785 -2.78 -1.66 5.78
N ASN A 786 -3.43 -1.41 4.64
CA ASN A 786 -3.48 -2.33 3.50
C ASN A 786 -2.77 -1.67 2.31
N HIS A 787 -2.15 -2.48 1.47
CA HIS A 787 -1.63 -2.03 0.18
C HIS A 787 -2.75 -1.47 -0.70
N HIS A 788 -2.51 -0.29 -1.26
CA HIS A 788 -3.35 0.36 -2.25
C HIS A 788 -2.50 1.36 -3.02
N ASN A 789 -2.84 1.58 -4.28
CA ASN A 789 -2.22 2.61 -5.09
C ASN A 789 -2.99 3.92 -5.01
N ASP A 790 -2.28 5.00 -4.72
CA ASP A 790 -2.71 6.38 -4.94
C ASP A 790 -2.26 6.80 -6.35
N PHE A 791 -3.16 7.43 -7.11
CA PHE A 791 -2.88 8.01 -8.43
C PHE A 791 -3.28 9.48 -8.48
N PHE A 792 -2.56 10.24 -9.31
CA PHE A 792 -2.80 11.66 -9.56
C PHE A 792 -2.66 12.55 -8.32
N THR A 793 -1.70 12.21 -7.45
CA THR A 793 -1.48 12.88 -6.16
C THR A 793 -0.12 13.57 -6.02
N GLY A 794 0.85 13.25 -6.88
CA GLY A 794 2.25 13.70 -6.77
C GLY A 794 3.02 13.23 -5.52
N ARG A 795 2.38 12.46 -4.62
CA ARG A 795 2.90 12.09 -3.29
C ARG A 795 4.11 11.17 -3.35
N LYS A 796 4.95 11.22 -2.31
CA LYS A 796 6.01 10.26 -1.99
C LYS A 796 5.87 9.89 -0.51
N GLY A 797 6.08 8.63 -0.14
CA GLY A 797 5.96 8.16 1.24
C GLY A 797 4.54 7.90 1.73
N GLN A 798 4.40 7.09 2.77
CA GLN A 798 3.17 6.96 3.55
C GLN A 798 3.16 7.96 4.71
N GLU A 799 2.23 8.90 4.65
CA GLU A 799 2.10 9.96 5.66
C GLU A 799 1.14 9.60 6.82
N PHE A 800 0.14 8.75 6.55
CA PHE A 800 -1.07 8.57 7.37
C PHE A 800 -0.95 7.52 8.49
N MET A 801 -1.72 7.74 9.56
CA MET A 801 -1.87 6.80 10.67
C MET A 801 -2.88 5.68 10.37
N SER A 802 -3.77 5.84 9.37
CA SER A 802 -4.75 4.82 9.00
C SER A 802 -5.09 4.80 7.50
N LEU A 803 -5.62 3.67 7.02
CA LEU A 803 -6.06 3.54 5.63
C LEU A 803 -7.20 4.50 5.25
N ARG A 804 -8.16 4.76 6.17
CA ARG A 804 -9.27 5.69 5.93
C ARG A 804 -8.82 7.15 5.81
N GLU A 805 -7.77 7.51 6.52
CA GLU A 805 -7.13 8.83 6.42
C GLU A 805 -6.45 9.01 5.05
N SER A 806 -5.75 7.97 4.55
CA SER A 806 -5.25 7.93 3.17
C SER A 806 -6.38 8.15 2.15
N TYR A 807 -7.48 7.41 2.29
CA TYR A 807 -8.64 7.56 1.41
C TYR A 807 -9.25 8.98 1.44
N ALA A 808 -9.47 9.53 2.63
CA ALA A 808 -9.99 10.87 2.81
C ALA A 808 -9.08 11.94 2.19
N TYR A 809 -7.76 11.82 2.35
CA TYR A 809 -6.80 12.78 1.83
C TYR A 809 -6.65 12.69 0.30
N THR A 810 -6.65 11.50 -0.31
CA THR A 810 -6.64 11.36 -1.78
C THR A 810 -7.88 11.97 -2.43
N GLN A 811 -9.05 11.76 -1.81
CA GLN A 811 -10.28 12.45 -2.22
C GLN A 811 -10.16 13.98 -2.09
N ALA A 812 -9.60 14.49 -1.00
CA ALA A 812 -9.51 15.93 -0.75
C ALA A 812 -8.68 16.70 -1.80
N ILE A 813 -7.68 16.05 -2.41
CA ILE A 813 -6.86 16.65 -3.48
C ILE A 813 -7.29 16.23 -4.90
N GLY A 814 -8.39 15.47 -5.04
CA GLY A 814 -8.94 15.08 -6.35
C GLY A 814 -8.25 13.88 -7.03
N GLY A 815 -7.42 13.12 -6.31
CA GLY A 815 -6.75 11.91 -6.81
C GLY A 815 -7.66 10.69 -6.87
N MET A 816 -7.10 9.54 -7.27
CA MET A 816 -7.82 8.25 -7.42
C MET A 816 -7.07 7.10 -6.75
N GLN A 817 -7.80 6.03 -6.42
CA GLN A 817 -7.27 4.92 -5.62
C GLN A 817 -7.79 3.55 -6.06
N ILE A 818 -6.90 2.56 -6.07
CA ILE A 818 -7.20 1.15 -6.32
C ILE A 818 -6.68 0.33 -5.13
N ILE A 819 -7.50 -0.56 -4.57
CA ILE A 819 -7.05 -1.49 -3.53
C ILE A 819 -6.24 -2.63 -4.16
N ASN A 820 -5.01 -2.84 -3.68
CA ASN A 820 -4.13 -3.87 -4.24
C ASN A 820 -4.36 -5.22 -3.56
N HIS A 821 -4.36 -6.28 -4.38
CA HIS A 821 -4.41 -7.70 -4.00
C HIS A 821 -5.15 -8.03 -2.68
N PRO A 822 -6.43 -7.64 -2.53
CA PRO A 822 -7.10 -7.58 -1.23
C PRO A 822 -7.27 -8.95 -0.55
N GLY A 823 -7.27 -10.07 -1.28
CA GLY A 823 -7.26 -11.42 -0.70
C GLY A 823 -5.94 -11.84 -0.06
N GLN A 824 -4.98 -10.92 0.05
CA GLN A 824 -3.91 -10.97 1.05
C GLN A 824 -4.46 -10.84 2.48
N TYR A 825 -5.48 -9.99 2.67
CA TYR A 825 -6.05 -9.66 3.97
C TYR A 825 -7.41 -10.33 4.23
N TRP A 826 -7.97 -11.01 3.23
CA TRP A 826 -9.24 -11.71 3.26
C TRP A 826 -9.15 -13.08 2.58
N ASN A 827 -9.85 -14.09 3.08
CA ASN A 827 -10.01 -15.37 2.36
C ASN A 827 -11.30 -16.08 2.75
N LEU A 828 -11.66 -17.11 1.98
CA LEU A 828 -12.90 -17.89 2.12
C LEU A 828 -13.05 -18.57 3.49
N SER A 829 -11.97 -18.88 4.19
CA SER A 829 -12.00 -19.53 5.51
C SER A 829 -11.97 -18.55 6.69
N THR A 830 -11.81 -17.25 6.44
CA THR A 830 -11.78 -16.22 7.48
C THR A 830 -13.19 -15.94 8.00
N THR A 831 -13.47 -16.41 9.21
CA THR A 831 -14.63 -15.98 10.00
C THR A 831 -14.39 -14.56 10.53
N TYR A 832 -15.28 -13.62 10.19
CA TYR A 832 -15.30 -12.26 10.70
C TYR A 832 -16.71 -11.87 11.15
N THR A 833 -16.82 -10.84 11.98
CA THR A 833 -18.10 -10.15 12.22
C THR A 833 -18.41 -9.25 11.02
N PRO A 834 -19.64 -9.23 10.48
CA PRO A 834 -19.99 -8.31 9.40
C PRO A 834 -19.60 -6.87 9.71
N GLY A 835 -18.92 -6.20 8.76
CA GLY A 835 -18.38 -4.85 8.95
C GLY A 835 -17.01 -4.78 9.66
N ALA A 836 -16.44 -5.91 10.11
CA ALA A 836 -15.06 -5.94 10.59
C ALA A 836 -14.07 -5.62 9.44
N LYS A 837 -12.88 -5.10 9.79
CA LYS A 837 -11.83 -4.75 8.83
C LYS A 837 -11.58 -5.87 7.81
N ASN A 838 -11.44 -5.51 6.54
CA ASN A 838 -11.24 -6.42 5.40
C ASN A 838 -12.42 -7.39 5.10
N SER A 839 -13.57 -7.24 5.75
CA SER A 839 -14.82 -7.89 5.30
C SER A 839 -15.36 -7.22 4.02
N PRO A 840 -16.16 -7.92 3.19
CA PRO A 840 -16.85 -7.33 2.05
C PRO A 840 -17.73 -6.15 2.45
N GLU A 841 -18.38 -6.20 3.62
CA GLU A 841 -19.17 -5.09 4.16
C GLU A 841 -18.31 -3.87 4.48
N TRP A 842 -17.11 -4.08 5.03
CA TRP A 842 -16.17 -3.00 5.32
C TRP A 842 -15.57 -2.40 4.04
N HIS A 843 -15.23 -3.22 3.03
CA HIS A 843 -14.84 -2.71 1.72
C HIS A 843 -15.99 -1.90 1.10
N ALA A 844 -17.21 -2.43 1.09
CA ALA A 844 -18.42 -1.76 0.60
C ALA A 844 -18.78 -0.48 1.38
N GLU A 845 -18.43 -0.37 2.66
CA GLU A 845 -18.55 0.86 3.43
C GLU A 845 -17.54 1.90 2.92
N ASN A 846 -16.26 1.54 2.79
CA ASN A 846 -15.22 2.47 2.30
C ASN A 846 -15.51 2.95 0.87
N PHE A 847 -15.94 2.08 -0.05
CA PHE A 847 -16.33 2.50 -1.41
C PHE A 847 -17.49 3.51 -1.43
N ARG A 848 -18.42 3.46 -0.46
CA ARG A 848 -19.51 4.45 -0.32
C ARG A 848 -19.10 5.74 0.39
N LEU A 849 -17.98 5.74 1.12
CA LEU A 849 -17.46 6.92 1.84
C LEU A 849 -16.46 7.72 1.01
N TYR A 850 -15.77 7.08 0.06
CA TYR A 850 -14.70 7.68 -0.72
C TYR A 850 -14.93 7.46 -2.23
N ASP A 851 -15.18 8.55 -2.94
CA ASP A 851 -15.34 8.59 -4.40
C ASP A 851 -13.98 8.40 -5.11
N SER A 852 -12.88 8.81 -4.48
CA SER A 852 -11.51 8.53 -4.95
C SER A 852 -11.23 7.03 -5.08
N LEU A 853 -11.86 6.19 -4.27
CA LEU A 853 -11.69 4.74 -4.27
C LEU A 853 -12.51 4.15 -5.42
N ILE A 854 -11.90 4.02 -6.59
CA ILE A 854 -12.59 3.67 -7.84
C ILE A 854 -12.69 2.15 -8.07
N GLY A 855 -11.78 1.36 -7.48
CA GLY A 855 -11.75 -0.07 -7.73
C GLY A 855 -10.81 -0.88 -6.85
N LEU A 856 -10.63 -2.14 -7.23
CA LEU A 856 -9.72 -3.09 -6.59
C LEU A 856 -9.12 -4.06 -7.61
N GLU A 857 -7.91 -4.54 -7.35
CA GLU A 857 -7.29 -5.60 -8.14
C GLU A 857 -8.05 -6.91 -7.98
N VAL A 858 -8.45 -7.51 -9.10
CA VAL A 858 -9.09 -8.83 -9.13
C VAL A 858 -8.17 -9.88 -9.73
N TYR A 859 -7.23 -9.48 -10.58
CA TYR A 859 -6.04 -10.26 -10.91
C TYR A 859 -4.79 -9.46 -10.54
N ASN A 860 -3.80 -10.16 -10.01
CA ASN A 860 -2.57 -9.60 -9.50
C ASN A 860 -1.47 -10.69 -9.58
N GLN A 861 -0.28 -10.31 -10.05
CA GLN A 861 0.89 -11.18 -10.21
C GLN A 861 0.52 -12.54 -10.86
N GLY A 862 -0.14 -12.45 -12.02
CA GLY A 862 -0.92 -13.50 -12.65
C GLY A 862 -2.27 -13.70 -11.95
N ASN A 863 -2.32 -14.72 -11.10
CA ASN A 863 -3.48 -15.04 -10.27
C ASN A 863 -3.01 -15.53 -8.89
N ARG A 864 -2.18 -14.70 -8.23
CA ARG A 864 -1.59 -14.99 -6.91
C ARG A 864 -2.64 -15.17 -5.81
N ARG A 865 -3.78 -14.48 -5.94
CA ARG A 865 -4.88 -14.48 -4.97
C ARG A 865 -6.22 -14.90 -5.63
N PRO A 866 -6.46 -16.19 -5.90
CA PRO A 866 -7.67 -16.66 -6.63
C PRO A 866 -9.01 -16.20 -6.04
N ASN A 867 -9.07 -15.91 -4.75
CA ASN A 867 -10.28 -15.49 -4.06
C ASN A 867 -10.72 -14.04 -4.37
N ASP A 868 -9.87 -13.19 -4.98
CA ASP A 868 -10.15 -11.76 -5.16
C ASP A 868 -11.38 -11.49 -6.05
N ARG A 869 -11.60 -12.32 -7.08
CA ARG A 869 -12.86 -12.34 -7.86
C ARG A 869 -14.11 -12.56 -6.98
N ILE A 870 -14.02 -13.45 -5.99
CA ILE A 870 -15.14 -13.75 -5.07
C ILE A 870 -15.36 -12.58 -4.12
N LEU A 871 -14.30 -11.92 -3.64
CA LEU A 871 -14.40 -10.70 -2.84
C LEU A 871 -15.03 -9.56 -3.66
N TRP A 872 -14.60 -9.36 -4.91
CA TRP A 872 -15.20 -8.39 -5.83
C TRP A 872 -16.69 -8.66 -6.00
N ASP A 873 -17.07 -9.91 -6.30
CA ASP A 873 -18.46 -10.31 -6.47
C ASP A 873 -19.31 -10.10 -5.20
N GLN A 874 -18.69 -10.18 -4.00
CA GLN A 874 -19.33 -9.85 -2.72
C GLN A 874 -19.48 -8.34 -2.51
N VAL A 875 -18.45 -7.54 -2.79
CA VAL A 875 -18.52 -6.08 -2.75
C VAL A 875 -19.56 -5.57 -3.75
N LEU A 876 -19.59 -6.08 -4.97
CA LEU A 876 -20.60 -5.76 -5.99
C LEU A 876 -22.02 -6.13 -5.54
N THR A 877 -22.21 -7.29 -4.88
CA THR A 877 -23.52 -7.67 -4.32
C THR A 877 -24.03 -6.64 -3.31
N LEU A 878 -23.11 -6.01 -2.56
CA LEU A 878 -23.44 -5.02 -1.54
C LEU A 878 -23.54 -3.59 -2.08
N THR A 879 -22.79 -3.24 -3.13
CA THR A 879 -22.63 -1.84 -3.59
C THR A 879 -23.40 -1.52 -4.86
N MET A 880 -23.57 -2.47 -5.78
CA MET A 880 -24.31 -2.24 -7.02
C MET A 880 -25.82 -2.20 -6.79
N PRO A 881 -26.58 -1.44 -7.62
CA PRO A 881 -26.10 -0.49 -8.62
C PRO A 881 -25.72 0.89 -8.04
N GLU A 882 -25.98 1.13 -6.74
CA GLU A 882 -25.86 2.44 -6.08
C GLU A 882 -24.44 3.04 -6.15
N ARG A 883 -23.42 2.20 -5.97
CA ARG A 883 -22.01 2.57 -6.01
C ARG A 883 -21.23 1.54 -6.82
N PRO A 884 -20.90 1.83 -8.09
CA PRO A 884 -20.04 0.94 -8.87
C PRO A 884 -18.63 0.82 -8.30
N VAL A 885 -18.04 -0.37 -8.46
CA VAL A 885 -16.69 -0.72 -8.00
C VAL A 885 -15.98 -1.49 -9.11
N TRP A 886 -14.95 -0.90 -9.70
CA TRP A 886 -14.30 -1.45 -10.89
C TRP A 886 -13.21 -2.47 -10.53
N GLY A 887 -13.09 -3.52 -11.35
CA GLY A 887 -12.02 -4.50 -11.23
C GLY A 887 -10.80 -4.08 -12.05
N TYR A 888 -9.59 -4.29 -11.52
CA TYR A 888 -8.31 -4.03 -12.20
C TYR A 888 -7.47 -5.31 -12.33
N SER A 889 -6.53 -5.35 -13.30
CA SER A 889 -5.66 -6.49 -13.54
C SER A 889 -4.23 -6.02 -13.77
N CYS A 890 -3.41 -6.07 -12.73
CA CYS A 890 -2.08 -5.46 -12.74
C CYS A 890 -0.96 -6.46 -12.40
N ASP A 891 0.25 -6.21 -12.91
CA ASP A 891 1.33 -7.21 -12.90
C ASP A 891 2.05 -7.34 -11.53
N ASP A 892 2.16 -6.26 -10.76
CA ASP A 892 2.82 -6.25 -9.43
C ASP A 892 4.28 -6.79 -9.49
N THR A 893 5.06 -6.24 -10.43
CA THR A 893 6.34 -6.82 -10.85
C THR A 893 7.50 -6.62 -9.87
N HIS A 894 7.90 -7.70 -9.22
CA HIS A 894 9.13 -7.80 -8.44
C HIS A 894 10.22 -8.62 -9.15
N THR A 895 9.84 -9.59 -9.99
CA THR A 895 10.77 -10.47 -10.73
C THR A 895 10.43 -10.58 -12.22
N ALA A 896 11.39 -11.05 -13.02
CA ALA A 896 11.27 -11.06 -14.49
C ALA A 896 10.11 -11.93 -15.02
N GLU A 897 9.69 -12.94 -14.27
CA GLU A 897 8.66 -13.92 -14.64
C GLU A 897 7.22 -13.41 -14.45
N GLN A 898 7.08 -12.21 -13.87
CA GLN A 898 5.81 -11.61 -13.44
C GLN A 898 5.24 -10.63 -14.48
N TYR A 899 6.10 -10.05 -15.33
CA TYR A 899 5.72 -9.13 -16.40
C TYR A 899 4.69 -9.72 -17.37
N PHE A 900 3.80 -8.84 -17.83
CA PHE A 900 2.87 -9.03 -18.93
C PHE A 900 1.86 -10.15 -18.75
N ARG A 901 1.64 -10.57 -17.50
CA ARG A 901 0.59 -11.51 -17.12
C ARG A 901 -0.74 -10.80 -17.01
N ASN A 902 -0.74 -9.55 -16.59
CA ASN A 902 -1.91 -8.76 -16.28
C ASN A 902 -1.84 -7.41 -17.00
N TYR A 903 -3.00 -6.99 -17.49
CA TYR A 903 -3.20 -5.70 -18.12
C TYR A 903 -4.68 -5.40 -18.24
N GLU A 904 -4.97 -4.13 -18.48
CA GLU A 904 -6.26 -3.69 -18.99
C GLU A 904 -6.11 -2.97 -20.33
N PHE A 905 -7.21 -2.91 -21.09
CA PHE A 905 -7.36 -1.97 -22.19
C PHE A 905 -8.32 -0.87 -21.74
N MET A 906 -7.79 0.34 -21.60
CA MET A 906 -8.60 1.55 -21.38
C MET A 906 -9.27 1.94 -22.70
N LEU A 907 -10.59 2.14 -22.65
CA LEU A 907 -11.43 2.48 -23.80
C LEU A 907 -11.63 3.99 -23.81
N MET A 908 -10.75 4.71 -24.53
CA MET A 908 -10.68 6.17 -24.50
C MET A 908 -10.74 6.75 -25.92
N PRO A 909 -11.35 7.93 -26.15
CA PRO A 909 -11.37 8.57 -27.46
C PRO A 909 -9.97 9.02 -27.91
N GLU A 910 -9.11 9.39 -26.98
CA GLU A 910 -7.74 9.88 -27.19
C GLU A 910 -6.84 9.53 -26.00
N LEU A 911 -5.51 9.49 -26.21
CA LEU A 911 -4.52 9.19 -25.18
C LEU A 911 -4.17 10.46 -24.39
N THR A 912 -5.08 10.92 -23.52
CA THR A 912 -4.92 12.10 -22.66
C THR A 912 -5.22 11.79 -21.20
N ILE A 913 -4.68 12.59 -20.28
CA ILE A 913 -4.87 12.43 -18.83
C ILE A 913 -6.35 12.58 -18.44
N ASP A 914 -7.07 13.52 -19.06
CA ASP A 914 -8.49 13.74 -18.79
C ASP A 914 -9.35 12.56 -19.25
N ALA A 915 -9.13 12.07 -20.47
CA ALA A 915 -9.81 10.88 -20.98
C ALA A 915 -9.50 9.63 -20.16
N LEU A 916 -8.27 9.51 -19.61
CA LEU A 916 -7.90 8.45 -18.69
C LEU A 916 -8.64 8.57 -17.35
N LYS A 917 -8.65 9.76 -16.74
CA LYS A 917 -9.36 10.04 -15.49
C LYS A 917 -10.87 9.79 -15.63
N GLU A 918 -11.46 10.12 -16.78
CA GLU A 918 -12.86 9.77 -17.11
C GLU A 918 -13.04 8.25 -17.22
N ALA A 919 -12.23 7.55 -18.01
CA ALA A 919 -12.34 6.10 -18.21
C ALA A 919 -12.16 5.30 -16.90
N MET A 920 -11.27 5.74 -16.01
CA MET A 920 -11.05 5.16 -14.68
C MET A 920 -12.25 5.37 -13.73
N ARG A 921 -12.92 6.54 -13.80
CA ARG A 921 -14.14 6.83 -13.01
C ARG A 921 -15.36 6.06 -13.50
N GLU A 922 -15.56 6.00 -14.82
CA GLU A 922 -16.74 5.42 -15.46
C GLU A 922 -16.64 3.91 -15.73
N GLY A 923 -15.50 3.28 -15.45
CA GLY A 923 -15.29 1.85 -15.69
C GLY A 923 -15.16 1.50 -17.18
N GLN A 924 -14.71 2.43 -18.01
CA GLN A 924 -14.54 2.24 -19.45
C GLN A 924 -13.24 1.46 -19.76
N LEU A 925 -13.15 0.21 -19.29
CA LEU A 925 -12.03 -0.68 -19.52
C LEU A 925 -12.45 -2.15 -19.62
N VAL A 926 -11.55 -3.00 -20.11
CA VAL A 926 -11.62 -4.47 -20.00
C VAL A 926 -10.31 -5.00 -19.43
N ILE A 927 -10.40 -6.00 -18.55
CA ILE A 927 -9.26 -6.53 -17.78
C ILE A 927 -8.89 -7.93 -18.25
N SER A 928 -7.59 -8.26 -18.31
CA SER A 928 -7.10 -9.54 -18.82
C SER A 928 -6.01 -10.15 -17.94
N TYR A 929 -6.02 -11.48 -17.85
CA TYR A 929 -4.95 -12.31 -17.28
C TYR A 929 -4.46 -13.31 -18.34
N GLU A 930 -3.25 -13.08 -18.85
CA GLU A 930 -2.55 -13.95 -19.80
C GLU A 930 -1.63 -14.94 -19.06
N TYR A 931 -1.91 -16.24 -19.22
CA TYR A 931 -1.16 -17.31 -18.56
C TYR A 931 0.31 -17.38 -19.01
N THR A 932 0.60 -16.98 -20.25
CA THR A 932 1.93 -17.04 -20.85
C THR A 932 2.88 -15.93 -20.40
N GLY A 933 2.38 -14.77 -19.97
CA GLY A 933 3.24 -13.60 -19.69
C GLY A 933 4.07 -13.16 -20.90
N SER A 934 3.53 -13.29 -22.12
CA SER A 934 4.30 -13.10 -23.36
C SER A 934 4.31 -11.67 -23.88
N GLY A 935 3.42 -10.81 -23.37
CA GLY A 935 3.24 -9.44 -23.88
C GLY A 935 2.48 -9.35 -25.22
N GLU A 936 2.16 -10.48 -25.86
CA GLU A 936 1.54 -10.53 -27.19
C GLU A 936 0.01 -10.41 -27.20
N ASN A 937 -0.63 -10.19 -26.03
CA ASN A 937 -2.08 -10.00 -25.87
C ASN A 937 -2.91 -11.22 -26.30
N LYS A 938 -2.61 -12.39 -25.74
CA LYS A 938 -3.23 -13.67 -26.14
C LYS A 938 -4.50 -14.07 -25.36
N ALA A 939 -4.80 -13.37 -24.26
CA ALA A 939 -6.06 -13.55 -23.56
C ALA A 939 -7.23 -13.09 -24.46
N PRO A 940 -8.45 -13.63 -24.31
CA PRO A 940 -9.56 -13.38 -25.25
C PRO A 940 -9.85 -11.89 -25.45
N ALA A 941 -9.95 -11.46 -26.71
CA ALA A 941 -10.23 -10.08 -27.04
C ALA A 941 -11.75 -9.79 -27.04
N VAL A 942 -12.16 -8.69 -26.41
CA VAL A 942 -13.52 -8.15 -26.54
C VAL A 942 -13.55 -7.18 -27.72
N THR A 943 -14.22 -7.57 -28.81
CA THR A 943 -14.34 -6.76 -30.03
C THR A 943 -15.43 -5.71 -29.88
N SER A 944 -16.58 -6.05 -29.29
CA SER A 944 -17.64 -5.08 -28.95
C SER A 944 -18.59 -5.62 -27.89
N ILE A 945 -19.34 -4.74 -27.24
CA ILE A 945 -20.45 -5.12 -26.36
C ILE A 945 -21.70 -4.36 -26.83
N ASP A 946 -22.73 -5.11 -27.24
CA ASP A 946 -24.02 -4.60 -27.69
C ASP A 946 -25.06 -4.74 -26.58
N VAL A 947 -25.95 -3.76 -26.42
CA VAL A 947 -26.95 -3.71 -25.34
C VAL A 947 -28.30 -3.29 -25.90
N ASP A 948 -29.18 -4.27 -26.11
CA ASP A 948 -30.56 -4.04 -26.54
C ASP A 948 -31.48 -4.02 -25.32
N GLU A 949 -31.57 -2.84 -24.69
CA GLU A 949 -32.46 -2.62 -23.53
C GLU A 949 -33.94 -2.91 -23.86
N SER A 950 -34.35 -2.78 -25.13
CA SER A 950 -35.73 -3.05 -25.55
C SER A 950 -36.09 -4.53 -25.55
N ARG A 951 -35.07 -5.40 -25.56
CA ARG A 951 -35.19 -6.87 -25.50
C ARG A 951 -34.60 -7.49 -24.23
N SER A 952 -34.06 -6.67 -23.35
CA SER A 952 -33.31 -7.11 -22.15
C SER A 952 -32.10 -7.99 -22.48
N LEU A 953 -31.33 -7.63 -23.52
CA LEU A 953 -30.15 -8.39 -23.97
C LEU A 953 -28.85 -7.61 -23.81
N ILE A 954 -27.80 -8.29 -23.35
CA ILE A 954 -26.40 -7.83 -23.38
C ILE A 954 -25.59 -8.87 -24.15
N THR A 955 -24.89 -8.47 -25.22
CA THR A 955 -24.10 -9.38 -26.07
C THR A 955 -22.64 -8.96 -26.11
N VAL A 956 -21.74 -9.86 -25.70
CA VAL A 956 -20.29 -9.70 -25.82
C VAL A 956 -19.80 -10.39 -27.09
N VAL A 957 -19.13 -9.63 -27.95
CA VAL A 957 -18.54 -10.12 -29.19
C VAL A 957 -17.04 -10.35 -28.98
N SER A 958 -16.62 -11.59 -29.17
CA SER A 958 -15.22 -12.04 -29.22
C SER A 958 -15.09 -13.11 -30.31
N ASP A 959 -13.93 -13.14 -30.97
CA ASP A 959 -13.60 -14.07 -32.05
C ASP A 959 -12.69 -15.24 -31.59
N ASP A 960 -12.11 -15.13 -30.39
CA ASP A 960 -11.05 -15.98 -29.86
C ASP A 960 -11.28 -16.45 -28.40
N ALA A 961 -12.46 -16.19 -27.85
CA ALA A 961 -12.95 -16.81 -26.62
C ALA A 961 -13.51 -18.22 -26.90
N ASP A 962 -12.95 -19.23 -26.22
CA ASP A 962 -13.45 -20.60 -26.22
C ASP A 962 -14.75 -20.72 -25.39
N MET A 963 -14.90 -19.87 -24.36
CA MET A 963 -16.07 -19.83 -23.47
C MET A 963 -16.33 -18.42 -22.93
N ILE A 964 -17.59 -18.10 -22.64
CA ILE A 964 -18.03 -16.86 -21.97
C ILE A 964 -19.03 -17.22 -20.86
N GLU A 965 -18.75 -16.84 -19.63
CA GLU A 965 -19.60 -17.04 -18.45
C GLU A 965 -20.10 -15.69 -17.92
N TRP A 966 -21.38 -15.61 -17.57
CA TRP A 966 -22.01 -14.46 -16.92
C TRP A 966 -22.13 -14.73 -15.42
N ILE A 967 -21.65 -13.78 -14.60
CA ILE A 967 -21.42 -13.95 -13.16
C ILE A 967 -22.18 -12.87 -12.39
N SER A 968 -22.91 -13.28 -11.35
CA SER A 968 -23.62 -12.43 -10.40
C SER A 968 -23.75 -13.11 -9.05
N SER A 969 -23.70 -12.34 -7.97
CA SER A 969 -24.03 -12.74 -6.60
C SER A 969 -23.19 -13.87 -5.99
N THR A 970 -23.14 -13.89 -4.66
CA THR A 970 -22.63 -15.04 -3.89
C THR A 970 -23.67 -15.49 -2.87
N HIS A 971 -23.65 -16.75 -2.48
CA HIS A 971 -24.54 -17.29 -1.45
C HIS A 971 -24.31 -16.56 -0.11
N GLN A 972 -25.32 -15.83 0.40
CA GLN A 972 -25.26 -15.31 1.78
C GLN A 972 -25.19 -16.49 2.77
N GLU A 973 -24.34 -16.38 3.79
CA GLU A 973 -24.09 -17.50 4.70
C GLU A 973 -25.36 -17.99 5.41
N GLN A 974 -25.53 -19.31 5.47
CA GLN A 974 -26.19 -19.89 6.64
C GLN A 974 -25.24 -19.70 7.84
N SER A 975 -25.75 -19.06 8.89
CA SER A 975 -25.02 -18.75 10.14
C SER A 975 -24.15 -19.92 10.61
N GLY A 976 -22.83 -19.81 10.44
CA GLY A 976 -21.83 -20.70 11.05
C GLY A 976 -20.95 -21.53 10.11
N VAL A 977 -20.99 -21.32 8.78
CA VAL A 977 -20.13 -22.07 7.83
C VAL A 977 -19.47 -21.13 6.80
N ALA A 978 -18.27 -20.63 7.13
CA ALA A 978 -17.50 -19.71 6.28
C ALA A 978 -17.15 -20.27 4.89
N SER A 979 -16.97 -21.59 4.76
CA SER A 979 -16.50 -22.27 3.54
C SER A 979 -17.53 -22.39 2.40
N SER A 980 -18.58 -21.56 2.38
CA SER A 980 -19.70 -21.64 1.42
C SER A 980 -19.70 -20.53 0.35
N ARG A 981 -18.79 -19.56 0.45
CA ARG A 981 -18.73 -18.37 -0.43
C ARG A 981 -18.15 -18.73 -1.81
N LYS A 982 -18.89 -18.45 -2.88
CA LYS A 982 -18.48 -18.63 -4.29
C LYS A 982 -19.13 -17.56 -5.18
N SER A 983 -18.46 -17.18 -6.26
CA SER A 983 -19.07 -16.51 -7.42
C SER A 983 -20.11 -17.42 -8.07
N THR A 984 -21.27 -16.90 -8.47
CA THR A 984 -22.32 -17.70 -9.15
C THR A 984 -22.33 -17.41 -10.65
N VAL A 985 -22.13 -18.44 -11.48
CA VAL A 985 -22.36 -18.36 -12.93
C VAL A 985 -23.88 -18.43 -13.18
N VAL A 986 -24.45 -17.34 -13.69
CA VAL A 986 -25.89 -17.15 -13.97
C VAL A 986 -26.25 -17.25 -15.45
N GLY A 987 -25.27 -17.44 -16.33
CA GLY A 987 -25.46 -17.67 -17.77
C GLY A 987 -24.15 -18.03 -18.47
N ILE A 988 -24.23 -18.62 -19.65
CA ILE A 988 -23.06 -18.97 -20.47
C ILE A 988 -23.38 -18.66 -21.94
N GLY A 989 -22.36 -18.23 -22.70
CA GLY A 989 -22.47 -17.87 -24.11
C GLY A 989 -22.41 -16.35 -24.35
N LYS A 990 -22.43 -15.97 -25.63
CA LYS A 990 -22.18 -14.57 -26.06
C LYS A 990 -23.25 -13.57 -25.59
N THR A 991 -24.48 -14.01 -25.32
CA THR A 991 -25.59 -13.15 -24.95
C THR A 991 -26.17 -13.52 -23.59
N PHE A 992 -26.34 -12.53 -22.72
CA PHE A 992 -27.13 -12.62 -21.50
C PHE A 992 -28.50 -11.99 -21.71
N ASP A 993 -29.54 -12.76 -21.46
CA ASP A 993 -30.92 -12.30 -21.37
C ASP A 993 -31.22 -12.00 -19.90
N TYR A 994 -31.42 -10.72 -19.58
CA TYR A 994 -31.73 -10.26 -18.22
C TYR A 994 -33.23 -10.11 -17.96
N SER A 995 -34.10 -10.62 -18.84
CA SER A 995 -35.55 -10.62 -18.60
C SER A 995 -35.90 -11.45 -17.36
N GLY A 996 -36.39 -10.77 -16.31
CA GLY A 996 -36.69 -11.39 -15.02
C GLY A 996 -35.47 -11.65 -14.12
N PHE A 997 -34.28 -11.16 -14.48
CA PHE A 997 -33.09 -11.23 -13.62
C PHE A 997 -33.24 -10.32 -12.38
N GLN A 998 -33.02 -10.84 -11.18
CA GLN A 998 -33.23 -10.09 -9.92
C GLN A 998 -31.94 -9.83 -9.12
N GLY A 999 -30.77 -10.02 -9.73
CA GLY A 999 -29.49 -9.62 -9.12
C GLY A 999 -29.22 -8.12 -9.29
N SER A 1000 -28.43 -7.53 -8.40
CA SER A 1000 -28.09 -6.10 -8.47
C SER A 1000 -27.02 -5.77 -9.52
N TYR A 1001 -26.29 -6.77 -10.02
CA TYR A 1001 -25.29 -6.62 -11.08
C TYR A 1001 -25.12 -7.89 -11.93
N VAL A 1002 -24.48 -7.79 -13.09
CA VAL A 1002 -23.89 -8.93 -13.81
C VAL A 1002 -22.59 -8.50 -14.50
N ARG A 1003 -21.60 -9.40 -14.60
CA ARG A 1003 -20.38 -9.23 -15.40
C ARG A 1003 -20.08 -10.49 -16.21
N ALA A 1004 -19.28 -10.39 -17.27
CA ALA A 1004 -18.83 -11.55 -18.03
C ALA A 1004 -17.35 -11.88 -17.76
N ARG A 1005 -17.01 -13.17 -17.80
CA ARG A 1005 -15.64 -13.71 -17.93
C ARG A 1005 -15.56 -14.50 -19.24
N LEU A 1006 -14.59 -14.17 -20.07
CA LEU A 1006 -14.22 -14.86 -21.29
C LEU A 1006 -12.95 -15.67 -21.02
N THR A 1007 -12.84 -16.88 -21.55
CA THR A 1007 -11.62 -17.70 -21.40
C THR A 1007 -11.19 -18.32 -22.73
N ASN A 1008 -9.88 -18.49 -22.89
CA ASN A 1008 -9.30 -19.36 -23.91
C ASN A 1008 -8.07 -20.09 -23.35
N LYS A 1009 -7.44 -20.94 -24.15
CA LYS A 1009 -6.21 -21.68 -23.76
C LYS A 1009 -5.01 -20.81 -23.34
N TYR A 1010 -5.01 -19.49 -23.60
CA TYR A 1010 -3.91 -18.58 -23.27
C TYR A 1010 -4.22 -17.64 -22.09
N GLY A 1011 -5.49 -17.43 -21.72
CA GLY A 1011 -5.84 -16.51 -20.64
C GLY A 1011 -7.33 -16.35 -20.36
N GLU A 1012 -7.64 -15.43 -19.46
CA GLU A 1012 -8.99 -14.97 -19.13
C GLU A 1012 -9.10 -13.45 -19.40
N THR A 1013 -10.28 -12.98 -19.81
CA THR A 1013 -10.62 -11.56 -19.89
C THR A 1013 -11.96 -11.33 -19.21
N ALA A 1014 -12.11 -10.29 -18.39
CA ALA A 1014 -13.37 -9.92 -17.78
C ALA A 1014 -13.78 -8.49 -18.14
N ILE A 1015 -15.09 -8.27 -18.18
CA ILE A 1015 -15.70 -6.95 -18.40
C ILE A 1015 -16.19 -6.37 -17.07
N GLN A 1016 -16.34 -5.05 -17.02
CA GLN A 1016 -16.89 -4.36 -15.86
C GLN A 1016 -18.39 -4.68 -15.67
N PRO A 1017 -18.91 -4.60 -14.43
CA PRO A 1017 -20.27 -5.01 -14.12
C PRO A 1017 -21.31 -4.01 -14.60
N PHE A 1018 -22.39 -4.54 -15.18
CA PHE A 1018 -23.66 -3.87 -15.39
C PHE A 1018 -24.47 -3.90 -14.09
N GLY A 1019 -25.29 -2.89 -13.83
CA GLY A 1019 -26.09 -2.78 -12.59
C GLY A 1019 -27.59 -2.64 -12.86
N PHE A 1020 -28.41 -3.24 -11.99
CA PHE A 1020 -29.85 -3.37 -12.19
C PHE A 1020 -30.68 -2.99 -10.95
N VAL A 1021 -31.90 -2.52 -11.19
CA VAL A 1021 -32.93 -2.24 -10.16
C VAL A 1021 -34.22 -3.01 -10.51
N ALA A 1022 -34.90 -3.53 -9.50
CA ALA A 1022 -36.23 -4.12 -9.64
C ALA A 1022 -37.31 -3.03 -9.82
N ASP A 1023 -38.05 -3.11 -10.91
CA ASP A 1023 -39.12 -2.17 -11.26
C ASP A 1023 -40.24 -2.20 -10.22
N GLY A 1024 -40.50 -1.04 -9.60
CA GLY A 1024 -41.46 -0.88 -8.50
C GLY A 1024 -40.85 -0.88 -7.08
N GLN A 1025 -39.55 -1.11 -6.89
CA GLN A 1025 -38.88 -0.94 -5.58
C GLN A 1025 -38.12 0.39 -5.47
N SER A 1026 -38.86 1.49 -5.31
CA SER A 1026 -38.35 2.74 -4.73
C SER A 1026 -38.63 2.83 -3.22
N SER A 1027 -38.65 1.69 -2.53
CA SER A 1027 -38.89 1.57 -1.09
C SER A 1027 -37.77 0.74 -0.46
N VAL A 1028 -36.82 1.40 0.19
CA VAL A 1028 -35.77 0.73 0.99
C VAL A 1028 -36.38 0.34 2.33
N ASP A 1029 -36.16 -0.91 2.75
CA ASP A 1029 -36.77 -1.48 3.97
C ASP A 1029 -36.47 -0.69 5.26
N ASP A 1030 -37.47 -0.67 6.14
CA ASP A 1030 -37.47 0.01 7.45
C ASP A 1030 -36.28 -0.42 8.33
N VAL A 1031 -35.43 0.56 8.69
CA VAL A 1031 -34.59 0.45 9.89
C VAL A 1031 -35.52 0.67 11.10
N ARG A 1032 -36.12 -0.43 11.58
CA ARG A 1032 -37.10 -0.41 12.67
C ARG A 1032 -36.63 0.40 13.88
N SER A 1033 -37.40 1.44 14.19
CA SER A 1033 -37.45 2.08 15.50
C SER A 1033 -37.49 1.04 16.63
N THR A 1034 -36.61 1.20 17.62
CA THR A 1034 -36.60 0.40 18.85
C THR A 1034 -37.69 0.82 19.85
N THR A 1035 -38.56 1.75 19.48
CA THR A 1035 -39.70 2.22 20.29
C THR A 1035 -41.02 1.74 19.69
N PRO A 1036 -41.73 0.78 20.32
CA PRO A 1036 -42.99 0.26 19.79
C PRO A 1036 -44.09 1.33 19.73
N GLY A 1037 -44.65 1.57 18.54
CA GLY A 1037 -45.86 2.37 18.34
C GLY A 1037 -45.68 3.78 17.80
N VAL A 1038 -44.48 4.17 17.35
CA VAL A 1038 -44.26 5.42 16.61
C VAL A 1038 -43.99 5.11 15.14
N GLU A 1039 -44.77 5.71 14.25
CA GLU A 1039 -44.59 5.64 12.78
C GLU A 1039 -43.82 6.87 12.32
N PHE A 1040 -42.72 6.68 11.58
CA PHE A 1040 -41.90 7.75 11.01
C PHE A 1040 -41.56 7.39 9.56
N SER A 1041 -41.82 8.30 8.62
CA SER A 1041 -41.62 8.05 7.19
C SER A 1041 -41.28 9.33 6.43
N VAL A 1042 -40.73 9.18 5.23
CA VAL A 1042 -40.49 10.27 4.29
C VAL A 1042 -40.85 9.82 2.88
N ALA A 1043 -41.53 10.67 2.12
CA ALA A 1043 -41.90 10.43 0.74
C ALA A 1043 -41.55 11.64 -0.12
N LEU A 1044 -41.05 11.40 -1.33
CA LEU A 1044 -40.83 12.47 -2.30
C LEU A 1044 -42.14 12.78 -3.05
N ALA A 1045 -42.45 14.06 -3.24
CA ALA A 1045 -43.57 14.50 -4.05
C ALA A 1045 -43.35 14.16 -5.54
N GLN A 1046 -44.44 14.10 -6.31
CA GLN A 1046 -44.40 13.73 -7.75
C GLN A 1046 -43.53 14.67 -8.62
N ASP A 1047 -43.24 15.88 -8.14
CA ASP A 1047 -42.40 16.87 -8.84
C ASP A 1047 -40.92 16.79 -8.45
N ALA A 1048 -40.52 15.85 -7.58
CA ALA A 1048 -39.19 15.69 -6.98
C ALA A 1048 -38.66 16.90 -6.18
N SER A 1049 -39.38 18.02 -6.13
CA SER A 1049 -38.94 19.28 -5.51
C SER A 1049 -39.14 19.33 -3.99
N THR A 1050 -39.98 18.45 -3.46
CA THR A 1050 -40.46 18.50 -2.07
C THR A 1050 -40.49 17.10 -1.46
N ALA A 1051 -39.84 16.96 -0.30
CA ALA A 1051 -39.95 15.78 0.55
C ALA A 1051 -40.98 16.01 1.66
N VAL A 1052 -41.95 15.12 1.79
CA VAL A 1052 -42.95 15.13 2.87
C VAL A 1052 -42.48 14.16 3.95
N VAL A 1053 -42.22 14.67 5.16
CA VAL A 1053 -41.82 13.88 6.33
C VAL A 1053 -43.02 13.76 7.25
N THR A 1054 -43.39 12.54 7.63
CA THR A 1054 -44.55 12.25 8.48
C THR A 1054 -44.11 11.48 9.72
N CYS A 1055 -44.58 11.89 10.88
CA CYS A 1055 -44.35 11.26 12.17
C CYS A 1055 -45.66 11.18 12.97
N SER A 1056 -45.94 10.04 13.60
CA SER A 1056 -47.10 9.91 14.50
C SER A 1056 -46.95 10.70 15.82
N GLU A 1057 -45.78 11.27 16.09
CA GLU A 1057 -45.53 12.21 17.17
C GLU A 1057 -45.11 13.60 16.63
N PRO A 1058 -45.43 14.70 17.34
CA PRO A 1058 -44.99 16.05 17.00
C PRO A 1058 -43.46 16.20 16.85
N MET A 1059 -43.00 16.58 15.66
CA MET A 1059 -41.58 16.83 15.39
C MET A 1059 -41.21 18.27 15.74
N THR A 1060 -40.08 18.44 16.43
CA THR A 1060 -39.47 19.74 16.71
C THR A 1060 -38.42 20.10 15.66
N ARG A 1061 -37.78 19.12 15.01
CA ARG A 1061 -36.75 19.36 13.99
C ARG A 1061 -36.63 18.21 13.01
N ILE A 1062 -36.31 18.51 11.75
CA ILE A 1062 -35.94 17.54 10.71
C ILE A 1062 -34.56 17.90 10.15
N SER A 1063 -33.66 16.93 10.05
CA SER A 1063 -32.33 17.12 9.43
C SER A 1063 -32.11 16.12 8.30
N PHE A 1064 -31.64 16.61 7.15
CA PHE A 1064 -31.24 15.82 5.98
C PHE A 1064 -29.72 15.64 6.08
N VAL A 1065 -29.29 14.41 6.38
CA VAL A 1065 -27.88 14.04 6.52
C VAL A 1065 -27.47 13.29 5.26
N ASN A 1066 -26.46 13.75 4.53
CA ASN A 1066 -25.99 13.04 3.33
C ASN A 1066 -25.23 11.75 3.70
N ALA A 1067 -24.87 10.94 2.71
CA ALA A 1067 -24.11 9.69 2.91
C ALA A 1067 -22.78 9.89 3.65
N ALA A 1068 -22.16 11.08 3.56
CA ALA A 1068 -20.93 11.45 4.27
C ALA A 1068 -21.15 11.88 5.74
N GLY A 1069 -22.37 11.77 6.28
CA GLY A 1069 -22.70 12.16 7.66
C GLY A 1069 -22.86 13.67 7.89
N VAL A 1070 -22.79 14.48 6.82
CA VAL A 1070 -22.93 15.95 6.90
C VAL A 1070 -24.40 16.34 6.84
N VAL A 1071 -24.82 17.22 7.77
CA VAL A 1071 -26.18 17.78 7.78
C VAL A 1071 -26.33 18.82 6.66
N ALA A 1072 -26.82 18.40 5.51
CA ALA A 1072 -26.99 19.24 4.32
C ALA A 1072 -28.17 20.23 4.45
N LYS A 1073 -29.20 19.88 5.23
CA LYS A 1073 -30.33 20.77 5.51
C LYS A 1073 -30.95 20.48 6.87
N THR A 1074 -31.40 21.52 7.56
CA THR A 1074 -32.20 21.40 8.79
C THR A 1074 -33.43 22.29 8.71
N VAL A 1075 -34.56 21.79 9.20
CA VAL A 1075 -35.85 22.48 9.28
C VAL A 1075 -36.35 22.37 10.73
N GLU A 1076 -36.40 23.50 11.42
CA GLU A 1076 -37.09 23.59 12.72
C GLU A 1076 -38.61 23.57 12.48
N CYS A 1077 -39.34 22.78 13.28
CA CYS A 1077 -40.73 22.42 13.04
C CYS A 1077 -41.65 22.90 14.18
N GLY A 1078 -42.92 23.17 13.89
CA GLY A 1078 -43.88 23.78 14.83
C GLY A 1078 -44.47 22.83 15.88
N ALA A 1079 -43.86 21.67 16.13
CA ALA A 1079 -44.49 20.50 16.73
C ALA A 1079 -45.59 19.90 15.81
N ASP A 1080 -45.30 19.82 14.52
CA ASP A 1080 -46.18 19.24 13.50
C ASP A 1080 -45.92 17.74 13.30
N CYS A 1081 -46.95 16.98 12.94
CA CYS A 1081 -46.85 15.55 12.59
C CYS A 1081 -46.56 15.30 11.10
N GLU A 1082 -46.68 16.31 10.25
CA GLU A 1082 -46.39 16.23 8.82
C GLU A 1082 -45.75 17.55 8.38
N VAL A 1083 -44.59 17.48 7.73
CA VAL A 1083 -43.79 18.65 7.34
C VAL A 1083 -43.30 18.47 5.92
N SER A 1084 -43.62 19.43 5.05
CA SER A 1084 -43.09 19.50 3.68
C SER A 1084 -41.78 20.29 3.67
N VAL A 1085 -40.73 19.69 3.12
CA VAL A 1085 -39.39 20.28 3.00
C VAL A 1085 -39.02 20.36 1.52
N ASN A 1086 -38.81 21.58 1.01
CA ASN A 1086 -38.25 21.78 -0.32
C ASN A 1086 -36.82 21.20 -0.39
N VAL A 1087 -36.50 20.48 -1.46
CA VAL A 1087 -35.22 19.78 -1.64
C VAL A 1087 -34.45 20.17 -2.91
N ASP A 1088 -34.95 21.11 -3.73
CA ASP A 1088 -34.33 21.56 -5.00
C ASP A 1088 -32.85 22.03 -4.92
N ASN A 1089 -32.36 22.33 -3.72
CA ASN A 1089 -30.99 22.81 -3.48
C ASN A 1089 -30.11 21.75 -2.78
N LEU A 1090 -30.58 20.50 -2.72
CA LEU A 1090 -29.79 19.35 -2.29
C LEU A 1090 -29.25 18.61 -3.53
N ALA A 1091 -28.11 17.94 -3.38
CA ALA A 1091 -27.54 17.15 -4.45
C ALA A 1091 -28.37 15.89 -4.70
N HIS A 1092 -28.33 15.39 -5.93
CA HIS A 1092 -28.81 14.03 -6.25
C HIS A 1092 -28.05 13.03 -5.38
N GLY A 1093 -28.75 12.16 -4.66
CA GLY A 1093 -28.08 11.30 -3.66
C GLY A 1093 -28.97 10.75 -2.55
N ALA A 1094 -28.38 9.85 -1.77
CA ALA A 1094 -29.02 9.23 -0.62
C ALA A 1094 -28.85 10.10 0.64
N TYR A 1095 -29.96 10.30 1.36
CA TYR A 1095 -30.04 11.05 2.60
C TYR A 1095 -30.64 10.21 3.72
N VAL A 1096 -30.04 10.30 4.92
CA VAL A 1096 -30.67 9.89 6.17
C VAL A 1096 -31.44 11.10 6.72
N ILE A 1097 -32.76 10.97 6.77
CA ILE A 1097 -33.67 11.98 7.31
C ILE A 1097 -33.87 11.71 8.79
N VAL A 1098 -33.40 12.62 9.63
CA VAL A 1098 -33.48 12.54 11.09
C VAL A 1098 -34.60 13.45 11.59
N GLY A 1099 -35.74 12.87 11.99
CA GLY A 1099 -36.83 13.58 12.65
C GLY A 1099 -36.67 13.54 14.16
N ALA A 1100 -36.47 14.68 14.80
CA ALA A 1100 -36.38 14.80 16.26
C ALA A 1100 -37.71 15.29 16.86
N THR A 1101 -38.07 14.73 18.01
CA THR A 1101 -39.12 15.21 18.92
C THR A 1101 -38.46 15.78 20.18
N GLU A 1102 -39.24 16.24 21.17
CA GLU A 1102 -38.70 16.65 22.48
C GLU A 1102 -38.00 15.50 23.26
N ARG A 1103 -38.17 14.23 22.85
CA ARG A 1103 -37.78 13.06 23.65
C ARG A 1103 -36.92 12.03 22.91
N ALA A 1104 -36.96 12.00 21.59
CA ALA A 1104 -36.29 11.00 20.78
C ALA A 1104 -35.92 11.56 19.40
N ALA A 1105 -35.10 10.81 18.66
CA ALA A 1105 -34.88 11.02 17.23
C ALA A 1105 -35.18 9.73 16.48
N TYR A 1106 -35.78 9.88 15.31
CA TYR A 1106 -36.18 8.82 14.39
C TYR A 1106 -35.47 9.03 13.06
N THR A 1107 -35.19 7.95 12.33
CA THR A 1107 -34.45 8.00 11.07
C THR A 1107 -35.16 7.25 9.98
N ALA A 1108 -35.19 7.83 8.78
CA ALA A 1108 -35.64 7.21 7.55
C ALA A 1108 -34.63 7.50 6.44
N LYS A 1109 -34.65 6.73 5.34
CA LYS A 1109 -33.84 7.03 4.15
C LYS A 1109 -34.71 7.71 3.09
N LEU A 1110 -34.14 8.70 2.42
CA LEU A 1110 -34.72 9.34 1.24
C LEU A 1110 -33.68 9.32 0.11
N MET A 1111 -34.11 8.98 -1.09
CA MET A 1111 -33.32 9.12 -2.31
C MET A 1111 -33.81 10.35 -3.08
N LEU A 1112 -32.91 11.27 -3.41
CA LEU A 1112 -33.20 12.38 -4.32
C LEU A 1112 -32.75 11.96 -5.74
N PRO A 1113 -33.69 11.80 -6.70
CA PRO A 1113 -33.44 11.28 -8.05
C PRO A 1113 -32.80 12.34 -8.95
#